data_AF-A0A1H0DJC5-F1
#
_entry.id   AF-A0A1H0DJC5-F1
#
_cell.length_a   1.000
_cell.length_b   1.000
_cell.length_c   1.000
_cell.angle_alpha   90.00
_cell.angle_beta   90.00
_cell.angle_gamma   90.00
#
_symmetry.space_group_name_H-M   'P 1'
#
loop_
_entity.id
_entity.type
_entity.pdbx_description
1 polymer ?
#
loop_
_entity_poly.entity_id
_entity_poly.type
_entity_poly.pdbx_seq_one_letter_code
_entity_poly.pdbx_strand_id
1 'polypeptide(L)'
;MMKNTKEQGSILLFITAVMAIAILMAAGMYVLSTTSLLGQPSSFLGEKAGYLAESGYRFLASEFLNATTLEEKLNRLENLNETSFYLKKDGSFTLYIYPYFYRIQRIQGRRLFLTVPGTLPQNLNLPSRGTIKIKNSFYTYRNPRKLNEHTIRIRTNRKVEENIGDIVCMVFYPSFPQTIRDGSTLTIAGDSRELSCFPDRNGLIEINGKNYFYHFKKQGSVLLTNIRSEDKKPFIIHITPFTPIILKPTLKIESKGTIGSPLKISKKISYFIPITNLNLSEEGSTQTIPLSDEPGGQDTFQDLSNWNTIGGSQYVDVTTSIGTSHGQTDKVVSFIDPNPWPWRKNRYFLLFKPNSEIENYWKEHEKLLTYTAQVKIGWGHHLNYAATGICFRWHKAAYDYEGYGASFIIYNRRSNFSDGIPMGLKPPNQAKKLLIVLWKRENGNFQWIAYKDIHADAKMIGSSWVSSGILEDLSSLFVRVEEKRINGQKVNDIKIFYGDASLDPSEPHIGDKLYNNTNRLAYNPTFSKISKGKILWPLWDLSKWEQDKDFFTLVDNVPVSINPQPTPSQSYWVINPYSGASLLSDGITIRVSDFISPEGDSFYPQNEFERPEIALHCFGYLPGYWFQEFVSFFDFAIALGADSETNIQNIAFGTVY
;
A
#
# COMPACT_ATOMS: atom_id res chain seq x y z
N MET A 1 -45.47 2.97 -75.75
CA MET A 1 -45.18 1.86 -74.83
C MET A 1 -44.11 2.33 -73.85
N MET A 2 -44.45 2.32 -72.55
CA MET A 2 -43.64 2.50 -71.33
C MET A 2 -42.70 3.72 -71.17
N LYS A 3 -43.17 4.66 -70.31
CA LYS A 3 -42.38 5.65 -69.56
C LYS A 3 -41.49 4.95 -68.52
N ASN A 4 -40.19 5.20 -68.55
CA ASN A 4 -39.27 4.89 -67.45
C ASN A 4 -39.10 6.14 -66.56
N THR A 5 -39.81 6.17 -65.44
CA THR A 5 -39.61 7.13 -64.34
C THR A 5 -39.54 6.36 -63.03
N LYS A 6 -38.40 5.73 -62.74
CA LYS A 6 -38.16 5.04 -61.46
C LYS A 6 -36.75 5.20 -60.86
N GLU A 7 -35.88 6.05 -61.42
CA GLU A 7 -34.50 6.20 -60.90
C GLU A 7 -34.24 7.49 -60.10
N GLN A 8 -35.07 8.53 -60.22
CA GLN A 8 -34.84 9.79 -59.48
C GLN A 8 -35.39 9.81 -58.04
N GLY A 9 -36.33 8.91 -57.70
CA GLY A 9 -36.92 8.83 -56.36
C GLY A 9 -36.06 8.07 -55.35
N SER A 10 -35.31 7.05 -55.79
CA SER A 10 -34.44 6.25 -54.90
C SER A 10 -33.17 6.99 -54.50
N ILE A 11 -32.62 7.82 -55.39
CA ILE A 11 -31.42 8.63 -55.13
C ILE A 11 -31.68 9.68 -54.05
N LEU A 12 -32.84 10.35 -54.08
CA LEU A 12 -33.19 11.35 -53.06
C LEU A 12 -33.38 10.71 -51.66
N LEU A 13 -33.98 9.52 -51.63
CA LEU A 13 -34.18 8.74 -50.40
C LEU A 13 -32.85 8.25 -49.83
N PHE A 14 -31.92 7.83 -50.70
CA PHE A 14 -30.57 7.46 -50.32
C PHE A 14 -29.78 8.64 -49.74
N ILE A 15 -29.83 9.81 -50.38
CA ILE A 15 -29.16 11.03 -49.88
C ILE A 15 -29.73 11.44 -48.51
N THR A 16 -31.06 11.39 -48.34
CA THR A 16 -31.70 11.74 -47.06
C THR A 16 -31.31 10.79 -45.94
N ALA A 17 -31.24 9.48 -46.24
CA ALA A 17 -30.79 8.47 -45.28
C ALA A 17 -29.32 8.67 -44.90
N VAL A 18 -28.44 8.94 -45.87
CA VAL A 18 -27.01 9.20 -45.61
C VAL A 18 -26.82 10.46 -44.76
N MET A 19 -27.57 11.54 -45.03
CA MET A 19 -27.51 12.75 -44.20
C MET A 19 -28.00 12.50 -42.77
N ALA A 20 -29.08 11.72 -42.58
CA ALA A 20 -29.58 11.38 -41.25
C ALA A 20 -28.56 10.57 -40.44
N ILE A 21 -27.89 9.61 -41.08
CA ILE A 21 -26.81 8.82 -40.45
C ILE A 21 -25.60 9.72 -40.13
N ALA A 22 -25.23 10.64 -41.03
CA ALA A 22 -24.13 11.58 -40.78
C ALA A 22 -24.40 12.53 -39.60
N ILE A 23 -25.64 13.01 -39.46
CA ILE A 23 -26.05 13.85 -38.31
C ILE A 23 -26.02 13.05 -37.01
N LEU A 24 -26.48 11.79 -37.02
CA LEU A 24 -26.40 10.91 -35.85
C LEU A 24 -24.96 10.59 -35.45
N MET A 25 -24.07 10.37 -36.43
CA MET A 25 -22.63 10.18 -36.18
C MET A 25 -21.98 11.45 -35.62
N ALA A 26 -22.31 12.63 -36.16
CA ALA A 26 -21.78 13.90 -35.65
C ALA A 26 -22.25 14.18 -34.21
N ALA A 27 -23.51 13.89 -33.88
CA ALA A 27 -24.04 14.00 -32.53
C ALA A 27 -23.37 13.00 -31.56
N GLY A 28 -23.17 11.75 -31.99
CA GLY A 28 -22.44 10.74 -31.24
C GLY A 28 -20.98 11.13 -30.99
N MET A 29 -20.28 11.64 -32.02
CA MET A 29 -18.92 12.16 -31.90
C MET A 29 -18.83 13.38 -30.98
N TYR A 30 -19.84 14.25 -30.98
CA TYR A 30 -19.91 15.39 -30.07
C TYR A 30 -20.07 14.95 -28.61
N VAL A 31 -20.94 13.96 -28.34
CA VAL A 31 -21.10 13.38 -26.99
C VAL A 31 -19.84 12.65 -26.53
N LEU A 32 -19.17 11.91 -27.42
CA LEU A 32 -17.89 11.24 -27.13
C LEU A 32 -16.73 12.23 -26.93
N SER A 33 -16.72 13.35 -27.66
CA SER A 33 -15.69 14.39 -27.52
C SER A 33 -15.88 15.22 -26.25
N THR A 34 -17.13 15.52 -25.86
CA THR A 34 -17.43 16.27 -24.64
C THR A 34 -17.18 15.46 -23.37
N THR A 35 -17.42 14.15 -23.38
CA THR A 35 -17.03 13.26 -22.26
C THR A 35 -15.52 13.11 -22.13
N SER A 36 -14.78 13.04 -23.25
CA SER A 36 -13.31 13.00 -23.27
C SER A 36 -12.66 14.33 -22.80
N LEU A 37 -13.21 15.47 -23.20
CA LEU A 37 -12.71 16.81 -22.80
C LEU A 37 -13.01 17.17 -21.34
N LEU A 38 -14.00 16.56 -20.70
CA LEU A 38 -14.34 16.78 -19.27
C LEU A 38 -13.70 15.75 -18.32
N GLY A 39 -13.30 14.58 -18.82
CA GLY A 39 -12.60 13.56 -18.03
C GLY A 39 -11.20 13.99 -17.57
N GLN A 40 -10.42 14.62 -18.44
CA GLN A 40 -9.04 15.02 -18.14
C GLN A 40 -8.88 16.20 -17.15
N PRO A 41 -9.74 17.26 -17.17
CA PRO A 41 -9.68 18.33 -16.18
C PRO A 41 -10.20 17.91 -14.80
N SER A 42 -11.10 16.92 -14.73
CA SER A 42 -11.72 16.50 -13.46
C SER A 42 -10.80 15.65 -12.59
N SER A 43 -9.95 14.79 -13.18
CA SER A 43 -8.89 14.08 -12.46
C SER A 43 -7.86 15.05 -11.87
N PHE A 44 -7.37 15.99 -12.67
CA PHE A 44 -6.42 17.03 -12.25
C PHE A 44 -6.94 17.92 -11.11
N LEU A 45 -8.21 18.34 -11.19
CA LEU A 45 -8.85 19.10 -10.12
C LEU A 45 -9.12 18.21 -8.88
N GLY A 46 -9.37 16.92 -9.06
CA GLY A 46 -9.48 15.94 -7.96
C GLY A 46 -8.17 15.77 -7.18
N GLU A 47 -7.05 15.73 -7.88
CA GLU A 47 -5.70 15.66 -7.32
C GLU A 47 -5.32 16.92 -6.55
N LYS A 48 -5.54 18.10 -7.14
CA LYS A 48 -5.35 19.38 -6.44
C LYS A 48 -6.23 19.48 -5.19
N ALA A 49 -7.47 19.01 -5.26
CA ALA A 49 -8.31 18.91 -4.07
C ALA A 49 -7.73 17.94 -3.03
N GLY A 50 -7.06 16.87 -3.44
CA GLY A 50 -6.30 15.98 -2.55
C GLY A 50 -5.13 16.68 -1.85
N TYR A 51 -4.30 17.42 -2.59
CA TYR A 51 -3.19 18.19 -2.02
C TYR A 51 -3.63 19.26 -1.04
N LEU A 52 -4.72 19.94 -1.35
CA LEU A 52 -5.32 20.92 -0.44
C LEU A 52 -5.78 20.24 0.85
N ALA A 53 -6.37 19.04 0.76
CA ALA A 53 -6.73 18.24 1.92
C ALA A 53 -5.48 17.85 2.74
N GLU A 54 -4.41 17.37 2.11
CA GLU A 54 -3.19 16.98 2.84
C GLU A 54 -2.49 18.19 3.48
N SER A 55 -2.49 19.33 2.79
CA SER A 55 -1.99 20.60 3.32
C SER A 55 -2.76 21.02 4.56
N GLY A 56 -4.09 20.82 4.57
CA GLY A 56 -4.91 21.09 5.75
C GLY A 56 -4.53 20.22 6.94
N TYR A 57 -4.32 18.92 6.73
CA TYR A 57 -3.84 18.03 7.78
C TYR A 57 -2.48 18.48 8.34
N ARG A 58 -1.51 18.77 7.46
CA ARG A 58 -0.17 19.22 7.84
C ARG A 58 -0.22 20.55 8.61
N PHE A 59 -1.09 21.46 8.19
CA PHE A 59 -1.33 22.73 8.88
C PHE A 59 -1.85 22.50 10.30
N LEU A 60 -2.88 21.66 10.47
CA LEU A 60 -3.42 21.33 11.79
C LEU A 60 -2.37 20.66 12.69
N ALA A 61 -1.59 19.72 12.15
CA ALA A 61 -0.52 19.06 12.90
C ALA A 61 0.55 20.07 13.36
N SER A 62 0.95 21.01 12.50
CA SER A 62 1.88 22.08 12.84
C SER A 62 1.33 22.99 13.96
N GLU A 63 0.08 23.44 13.83
CA GLU A 63 -0.58 24.27 14.85
C GLU A 63 -0.70 23.56 16.20
N PHE A 64 -1.00 22.26 16.18
CA PHE A 64 -1.09 21.44 17.39
C PHE A 64 0.28 21.21 18.04
N LEU A 65 1.33 20.96 17.25
CA LEU A 65 2.68 20.75 17.77
C LEU A 65 3.32 22.03 18.31
N ASN A 66 3.00 23.18 17.73
CA ASN A 66 3.52 24.48 18.18
C ASN A 66 2.86 24.98 19.47
N ALA A 67 1.70 24.45 19.86
CA ALA A 67 1.08 24.78 21.13
C ALA A 67 1.86 24.15 22.30
N THR A 68 2.10 24.94 23.34
CA THR A 68 3.02 24.57 24.43
C THR A 68 2.30 23.83 25.54
N THR A 69 1.11 24.31 25.92
CA THR A 69 0.31 23.70 26.98
C THR A 69 -0.75 22.76 26.42
N LEU A 70 -1.21 21.80 27.24
CA LEU A 70 -2.32 20.94 26.86
C LEU A 70 -3.58 21.77 26.56
N GLU A 71 -3.85 22.81 27.34
CA GLU A 71 -5.01 23.67 27.11
C GLU A 71 -4.93 24.41 25.78
N GLU A 72 -3.77 24.97 25.44
CA GLU A 72 -3.54 25.59 24.12
C GLU A 72 -3.73 24.59 22.99
N LYS A 73 -3.20 23.36 23.13
CA LYS A 73 -3.37 22.30 22.14
C LYS A 73 -4.83 21.98 21.87
N LEU A 74 -5.63 21.83 22.94
CA LEU A 74 -7.06 21.55 22.82
C LEU A 74 -7.83 22.73 22.24
N ASN A 75 -7.49 23.96 22.64
CA ASN A 75 -8.10 25.18 22.10
C ASN A 75 -7.78 25.34 20.61
N ARG A 76 -6.57 24.97 20.14
CA ARG A 76 -6.23 24.93 18.71
C ARG A 76 -7.10 23.95 17.94
N LEU A 77 -7.33 22.75 18.48
CA LEU A 77 -8.24 21.78 17.85
C LEU A 77 -9.66 22.33 17.74
N GLU A 78 -10.18 22.97 18.79
CA GLU A 78 -11.51 23.58 18.77
C GLU A 78 -11.62 24.72 17.74
N ASN A 79 -10.63 25.62 17.73
CA ASN A 79 -10.62 26.78 16.84
C ASN A 79 -10.46 26.40 15.37
N LEU A 80 -9.81 25.27 15.07
CA LEU A 80 -9.57 24.81 13.71
C LEU A 80 -10.66 23.87 13.20
N ASN A 81 -11.52 23.36 14.08
CA ASN A 81 -12.63 22.50 13.70
C ASN A 81 -13.64 23.25 12.82
N GLU A 82 -14.12 22.60 11.77
CA GLU A 82 -15.06 23.12 10.78
C GLU A 82 -14.62 24.42 10.08
N THR A 83 -13.34 24.78 10.21
CA THR A 83 -12.78 26.02 9.67
C THR A 83 -12.26 25.80 8.26
N SER A 84 -12.58 26.74 7.36
CA SER A 84 -12.13 26.74 5.97
C SER A 84 -11.03 27.77 5.74
N PHE A 85 -9.94 27.34 5.11
CA PHE A 85 -8.80 28.16 4.76
C PHE A 85 -8.75 28.36 3.25
N TYR A 86 -8.70 29.62 2.83
CA TYR A 86 -8.70 29.99 1.42
C TYR A 86 -7.31 30.39 0.97
N LEU A 87 -6.80 29.72 -0.05
CA LEU A 87 -5.55 30.12 -0.72
C LEU A 87 -5.90 31.14 -1.79
N LYS A 88 -5.10 32.21 -1.90
CA LYS A 88 -5.44 33.46 -2.62
C LYS A 88 -5.93 33.28 -4.06
N LYS A 89 -5.66 32.16 -4.76
CA LYS A 89 -6.16 31.90 -6.13
C LYS A 89 -6.50 30.45 -6.51
N ASP A 90 -6.30 29.43 -5.66
CA ASP A 90 -6.19 28.04 -6.13
C ASP A 90 -6.96 26.98 -5.32
N GLY A 91 -7.93 27.40 -4.51
CA GLY A 91 -8.81 26.49 -3.75
C GLY A 91 -8.76 26.72 -2.24
N SER A 92 -9.44 25.84 -1.52
CA SER A 92 -9.56 25.89 -0.07
C SER A 92 -9.42 24.52 0.53
N PHE A 93 -9.13 24.46 1.82
CA PHE A 93 -9.31 23.24 2.60
C PHE A 93 -10.15 23.52 3.85
N THR A 94 -10.94 22.54 4.24
CA THR A 94 -11.76 22.59 5.46
C THR A 94 -11.34 21.45 6.37
N LEU A 95 -11.16 21.76 7.65
CA LEU A 95 -10.78 20.77 8.67
C LEU A 95 -12.00 20.33 9.46
N TYR A 96 -12.07 19.05 9.78
CA TYR A 96 -13.06 18.47 10.67
C TYR A 96 -12.34 17.58 11.67
N ILE A 97 -12.57 17.82 12.96
CA ILE A 97 -11.85 17.17 14.05
C ILE A 97 -12.87 16.42 14.88
N TYR A 98 -12.66 15.11 15.03
CA TYR A 98 -13.56 14.19 15.71
C TYR A 98 -12.85 13.48 16.87
N PRO A 99 -12.91 14.02 18.09
CA PRO A 99 -12.24 13.43 19.24
C PRO A 99 -12.99 12.21 19.81
N TYR A 100 -12.22 11.22 20.26
CA TYR A 100 -12.70 10.05 21.00
C TYR A 100 -12.39 10.14 22.51
N PHE A 101 -12.21 11.36 23.02
CA PHE A 101 -11.98 11.65 24.43
C PHE A 101 -12.70 12.94 24.83
N TYR A 102 -12.90 13.14 26.13
CA TYR A 102 -13.68 14.24 26.66
C TYR A 102 -12.92 15.06 27.70
N ARG A 103 -13.35 16.30 27.94
CA ARG A 103 -12.95 17.12 29.08
C ARG A 103 -14.16 17.53 29.91
N ILE A 104 -13.96 17.74 31.20
CA ILE A 104 -15.03 18.24 32.08
C ILE A 104 -15.37 19.67 31.71
N GLN A 105 -16.60 19.92 31.26
CA GLN A 105 -17.11 21.27 31.01
C GLN A 105 -17.78 21.85 32.26
N ARG A 106 -18.59 21.04 32.94
CA ARG A 106 -19.36 21.48 34.11
C ARG A 106 -19.74 20.31 35.01
N ILE A 107 -19.70 20.54 36.32
CA ILE A 107 -20.12 19.59 37.35
C ILE A 107 -21.36 20.10 38.06
N GLN A 108 -22.40 19.27 38.19
CA GLN A 108 -23.63 19.57 38.94
C GLN A 108 -24.02 18.38 39.82
N GLY A 109 -23.49 18.33 41.04
CA GLY A 109 -23.67 17.19 41.95
C GLY A 109 -23.10 15.91 41.35
N ARG A 110 -23.97 14.96 40.98
CA ARG A 110 -23.59 13.70 40.29
C ARG A 110 -23.79 13.75 38.77
N ARG A 111 -24.14 14.91 38.21
CA ARG A 111 -24.27 15.10 36.76
C ARG A 111 -22.98 15.75 36.25
N LEU A 112 -22.37 15.11 35.27
CA LEU A 112 -21.17 15.60 34.60
C LEU A 112 -21.54 15.99 33.16
N PHE A 113 -21.15 17.19 32.78
CA PHE A 113 -21.24 17.68 31.41
C PHE A 113 -19.83 17.61 30.84
N LEU A 114 -19.68 16.80 29.80
CA LEU A 114 -18.43 16.50 29.15
C LEU A 114 -18.46 17.12 27.76
N THR A 115 -17.35 17.73 27.35
CA THR A 115 -17.22 18.32 26.02
C THR A 115 -16.02 17.75 25.29
N VAL A 116 -16.04 17.78 23.96
CA VAL A 116 -14.93 17.34 23.11
C VAL A 116 -14.27 18.54 22.40
N PRO A 117 -12.95 18.50 22.16
CA PRO A 117 -12.22 19.53 21.45
C PRO A 117 -12.39 19.41 19.93
N GLY A 118 -13.61 19.64 19.44
CA GLY A 118 -14.02 19.43 18.05
C GLY A 118 -15.48 18.97 18.00
N THR A 119 -15.85 18.17 17.00
CA THR A 119 -17.22 17.64 16.85
C THR A 119 -17.27 16.18 17.29
N LEU A 120 -18.34 15.76 17.98
CA LEU A 120 -18.55 14.35 18.33
C LEU A 120 -18.66 13.50 17.05
N PRO A 121 -18.00 12.33 16.97
CA PRO A 121 -18.15 11.43 15.83
C PRO A 121 -19.63 11.12 15.51
N GLN A 122 -20.02 11.16 14.24
CA GLN A 122 -21.44 11.04 13.83
C GLN A 122 -22.10 9.72 14.30
N ASN A 123 -21.34 8.63 14.30
CA ASN A 123 -21.82 7.30 14.69
C ASN A 123 -21.58 6.97 16.19
N LEU A 124 -21.22 7.95 17.01
CA LEU A 124 -20.93 7.74 18.42
C LEU A 124 -22.18 7.32 19.20
N ASN A 125 -22.18 6.08 19.68
CA ASN A 125 -23.10 5.54 20.66
C ASN A 125 -22.31 5.24 21.93
N LEU A 126 -22.80 5.76 23.05
CA LEU A 126 -22.22 5.50 24.36
C LEU A 126 -23.01 4.38 25.04
N PRO A 127 -22.34 3.41 25.68
CA PRO A 127 -23.02 2.39 26.48
C PRO A 127 -23.92 3.01 27.54
N SER A 128 -25.11 2.45 27.73
CA SER A 128 -26.12 2.99 28.67
C SER A 128 -25.61 3.10 30.12
N ARG A 129 -24.59 2.28 30.45
CA ARG A 129 -23.79 2.31 31.67
C ARG A 129 -22.34 2.00 31.33
N GLY A 130 -21.39 2.53 32.09
CA GLY A 130 -19.97 2.24 31.89
C GLY A 130 -19.08 2.80 32.99
N THR A 131 -17.77 2.75 32.77
CA THR A 131 -16.77 3.32 33.68
C THR A 131 -15.96 4.37 32.94
N ILE A 132 -15.62 5.45 33.63
CA ILE A 132 -14.69 6.48 33.16
C ILE A 132 -13.53 6.63 34.17
N LYS A 133 -12.37 7.02 33.67
CA LYS A 133 -11.20 7.42 34.45
C LYS A 133 -11.02 8.92 34.30
N ILE A 134 -10.90 9.61 35.43
CA ILE A 134 -10.56 11.03 35.50
C ILE A 134 -9.35 11.14 36.43
N LYS A 135 -8.20 11.59 35.90
CA LYS A 135 -6.91 11.50 36.60
C LYS A 135 -6.66 10.07 37.12
N ASN A 136 -6.60 9.89 38.43
CA ASN A 136 -6.35 8.61 39.10
C ASN A 136 -7.62 7.93 39.63
N SER A 137 -8.78 8.54 39.44
CA SER A 137 -10.06 8.10 39.99
C SER A 137 -10.93 7.42 38.94
N PHE A 138 -11.57 6.32 39.33
CA PHE A 138 -12.60 5.64 38.52
C PHE A 138 -14.01 6.03 39.00
N TYR A 139 -14.89 6.26 38.03
CA TYR A 139 -16.31 6.55 38.26
C TYR A 139 -17.17 5.67 37.36
N THR A 140 -18.22 5.08 37.92
CA THR A 140 -19.25 4.43 37.09
C THR A 140 -20.29 5.45 36.70
N TYR A 141 -20.76 5.39 35.46
CA TYR A 141 -21.77 6.29 34.93
C TYR A 141 -22.99 5.53 34.40
N ARG A 142 -24.11 6.25 34.29
CA ARG A 142 -25.36 5.78 33.71
C ARG A 142 -26.08 6.89 32.94
N ASN A 143 -26.96 6.48 32.03
CA ASN A 143 -27.86 7.34 31.25
C ASN A 143 -27.10 8.44 30.49
N PRO A 144 -26.09 8.10 29.67
CA PRO A 144 -25.45 9.09 28.82
C PRO A 144 -26.49 9.71 27.87
N ARG A 145 -26.39 11.01 27.66
CA ARG A 145 -27.23 11.73 26.71
C ARG A 145 -26.38 12.73 25.93
N LYS A 146 -26.35 12.59 24.61
CA LYS A 146 -25.84 13.63 23.70
C LYS A 146 -26.77 14.85 23.83
N LEU A 147 -26.20 15.99 24.22
CA LEU A 147 -26.96 17.24 24.35
C LEU A 147 -26.91 18.05 23.05
N ASN A 148 -25.74 18.07 22.42
CA ASN A 148 -25.49 18.72 21.14
C ASN A 148 -24.29 18.00 20.46
N GLU A 149 -23.73 18.60 19.42
CA GLU A 149 -22.61 18.04 18.65
C GLU A 149 -21.27 18.06 19.38
N HIS A 150 -21.15 18.75 20.52
CA HIS A 150 -19.90 18.96 21.25
C HIS A 150 -19.95 18.45 22.69
N THR A 151 -21.16 18.19 23.22
CA THR A 151 -21.41 17.98 24.65
C THR A 151 -22.25 16.74 24.89
N ILE A 152 -21.78 15.90 25.81
CA ILE A 152 -22.53 14.78 26.38
C ILE A 152 -22.77 15.02 27.87
N ARG A 153 -23.87 14.50 28.38
CA ARG A 153 -24.20 14.51 29.80
C ARG A 153 -24.27 13.09 30.32
N ILE A 154 -23.57 12.82 31.42
CA ILE A 154 -23.63 11.54 32.12
C ILE A 154 -23.99 11.74 33.60
N ARG A 155 -24.46 10.68 34.25
CA ARG A 155 -24.68 10.66 35.70
C ARG A 155 -23.75 9.65 36.36
N THR A 156 -22.87 10.10 37.24
CA THR A 156 -21.92 9.26 37.98
C THR A 156 -22.55 8.65 39.23
N ASN A 157 -21.92 7.60 39.77
CA ASN A 157 -22.30 6.96 41.03
C ASN A 157 -22.13 7.88 42.25
N ARG A 158 -21.04 8.66 42.27
CA ARG A 158 -20.69 9.63 43.32
C ARG A 158 -20.37 11.02 42.73
N LYS A 159 -20.25 12.03 43.58
CA LYS A 159 -19.82 13.37 43.18
C LYS A 159 -18.39 13.29 42.61
N VAL A 160 -18.13 14.03 41.54
CA VAL A 160 -16.80 14.19 40.92
C VAL A 160 -16.11 15.36 41.64
N GLU A 161 -14.88 15.16 42.08
CA GLU A 161 -14.08 16.15 42.83
C GLU A 161 -12.99 16.81 41.97
N GLU A 162 -12.80 16.29 40.76
CA GLU A 162 -11.87 16.77 39.75
C GLU A 162 -12.31 18.10 39.14
N ASN A 163 -11.37 18.80 38.51
CA ASN A 163 -11.55 20.17 38.07
C ASN A 163 -12.15 20.24 36.67
N ILE A 164 -12.82 21.36 36.37
CA ILE A 164 -13.19 21.72 35.00
C ILE A 164 -11.91 21.73 34.14
N GLY A 165 -12.00 21.16 32.93
CA GLY A 165 -10.86 20.99 32.02
C GLY A 165 -10.17 19.63 32.11
N ASP A 166 -10.33 18.87 33.21
CA ASP A 166 -9.68 17.56 33.36
C ASP A 166 -10.16 16.58 32.28
N ILE A 167 -9.22 15.79 31.74
CA ILE A 167 -9.47 14.79 30.70
C ILE A 167 -10.17 13.57 31.29
N VAL A 168 -11.18 13.09 30.55
CA VAL A 168 -12.00 11.94 30.89
C VAL A 168 -11.79 10.86 29.83
N CYS A 169 -11.25 9.73 30.26
CA CYS A 169 -11.02 8.55 29.44
C CYS A 169 -12.09 7.49 29.70
N MET A 170 -12.53 6.81 28.64
CA MET A 170 -13.47 5.69 28.76
C MET A 170 -12.71 4.44 29.23
N VAL A 171 -13.35 3.64 30.10
CA VAL A 171 -12.75 2.43 30.66
C VAL A 171 -13.61 1.22 30.33
N PHE A 172 -12.95 0.21 29.78
CA PHE A 172 -13.53 -1.06 29.38
C PHE A 172 -12.86 -2.20 30.13
N TYR A 173 -13.45 -3.38 30.04
CA TYR A 173 -12.98 -4.57 30.74
C TYR A 173 -12.98 -5.77 29.80
N PRO A 174 -12.08 -6.74 29.97
CA PRO A 174 -12.13 -8.03 29.27
C PRO A 174 -13.45 -8.78 29.50
N SER A 175 -13.92 -9.52 28.49
CA SER A 175 -15.09 -10.40 28.64
C SER A 175 -14.78 -11.68 29.43
N PHE A 176 -13.54 -12.17 29.38
CA PHE A 176 -13.05 -13.34 30.12
C PHE A 176 -11.52 -13.19 30.38
N PRO A 177 -10.92 -14.00 31.28
CA PRO A 177 -9.48 -14.01 31.46
C PRO A 177 -8.75 -14.40 30.17
N GLN A 178 -7.78 -13.60 29.73
CA GLN A 178 -7.07 -13.84 28.47
C GLN A 178 -5.59 -13.47 28.59
N THR A 179 -4.75 -14.13 27.79
CA THR A 179 -3.33 -13.82 27.68
C THR A 179 -3.11 -13.07 26.38
N ILE A 180 -2.67 -11.81 26.48
CA ILE A 180 -2.39 -10.95 25.33
C ILE A 180 -0.88 -10.96 25.09
N ARG A 181 -0.50 -11.22 23.85
CA ARG A 181 0.87 -11.16 23.35
C ARG A 181 0.96 -10.13 22.22
N ASP A 182 2.17 -9.78 21.83
CA ASP A 182 2.39 -8.94 20.65
C ASP A 182 1.69 -9.53 19.40
N GLY A 183 0.94 -8.69 18.67
CA GLY A 183 0.13 -9.07 17.52
C GLY A 183 -1.19 -9.80 17.84
N SER A 184 -1.48 -10.11 19.12
CA SER A 184 -2.67 -10.89 19.49
C SER A 184 -3.98 -10.09 19.47
N THR A 185 -5.11 -10.76 19.76
CA THR A 185 -6.44 -10.17 19.85
C THR A 185 -6.92 -10.11 21.30
N LEU A 186 -7.48 -8.96 21.68
CA LEU A 186 -8.08 -8.66 22.97
C LEU A 186 -9.62 -8.56 22.81
N THR A 187 -10.35 -9.40 23.54
CA THR A 187 -11.82 -9.35 23.56
C THR A 187 -12.31 -8.53 24.75
N ILE A 188 -13.06 -7.45 24.49
CA ILE A 188 -13.67 -6.60 25.51
C ILE A 188 -15.12 -7.01 25.80
N ALA A 189 -15.58 -6.75 27.02
CA ALA A 189 -16.95 -6.94 27.43
C ALA A 189 -17.83 -5.80 26.90
N GLY A 190 -19.01 -6.15 26.38
CA GLY A 190 -20.01 -5.19 25.92
C GLY A 190 -20.82 -5.71 24.74
N ASP A 191 -21.85 -4.95 24.34
CA ASP A 191 -22.54 -5.17 23.07
C ASP A 191 -21.80 -4.40 21.96
N SER A 192 -21.42 -5.11 20.90
CA SER A 192 -20.89 -4.54 19.66
C SER A 192 -21.64 -3.30 19.15
N ARG A 193 -22.96 -3.26 19.31
CA ARG A 193 -23.82 -2.15 18.85
C ARG A 193 -23.65 -0.87 19.68
N GLU A 194 -23.10 -0.99 20.89
CA GLU A 194 -22.90 0.11 21.85
C GLU A 194 -21.43 0.58 21.93
N LEU A 195 -20.51 -0.01 21.15
CA LEU A 195 -19.06 0.22 21.25
C LEU A 195 -18.48 1.14 20.17
N SER A 196 -19.28 1.98 19.52
CA SER A 196 -18.78 2.98 18.55
C SER A 196 -18.09 4.19 19.19
N CYS A 197 -17.78 4.11 20.48
CA CYS A 197 -16.95 5.05 21.21
C CYS A 197 -15.45 4.80 21.08
N PHE A 198 -15.05 3.72 20.41
CA PHE A 198 -13.66 3.54 20.01
C PHE A 198 -13.40 4.06 18.59
N PRO A 199 -12.20 4.61 18.31
CA PRO A 199 -11.77 4.99 16.97
C PRO A 199 -11.65 3.75 16.07
N ASP A 200 -12.11 3.86 14.82
CA ASP A 200 -12.15 2.72 13.89
C ASP A 200 -10.74 2.16 13.58
N ARG A 201 -9.69 2.98 13.69
CA ARG A 201 -8.29 2.61 13.42
C ARG A 201 -7.34 3.31 14.40
N ASN A 202 -6.11 2.79 14.56
CA ASN A 202 -5.01 3.39 15.33
C ASN A 202 -5.39 3.93 16.72
N GLY A 203 -6.17 3.16 17.47
CA GLY A 203 -6.48 3.56 18.84
C GLY A 203 -5.34 3.20 19.80
N LEU A 204 -5.29 3.94 20.90
CA LEU A 204 -4.32 3.74 21.98
C LEU A 204 -5.07 3.31 23.24
N ILE A 205 -4.64 2.21 23.86
CA ILE A 205 -5.16 1.75 25.14
C ILE A 205 -4.05 1.66 26.18
N GLU A 206 -4.40 1.88 27.44
CA GLU A 206 -3.53 1.64 28.59
C GLU A 206 -4.04 0.42 29.36
N ILE A 207 -3.14 -0.55 29.60
CA ILE A 207 -3.38 -1.75 30.40
C ILE A 207 -2.24 -1.86 31.42
N ASN A 208 -2.58 -1.93 32.72
CA ASN A 208 -1.60 -2.01 33.82
C ASN A 208 -0.50 -0.93 33.74
N GLY A 209 -0.86 0.30 33.34
CA GLY A 209 0.05 1.45 33.25
C GLY A 209 0.99 1.43 32.03
N LYS A 210 0.84 0.47 31.11
CA LYS A 210 1.56 0.43 29.84
C LYS A 210 0.62 0.74 28.68
N ASN A 211 1.14 1.44 27.68
CA ASN A 211 0.40 1.81 26.49
C ASN A 211 0.57 0.77 25.37
N TYR A 212 -0.53 0.50 24.67
CA TYR A 212 -0.58 -0.41 23.55
C TYR A 212 -1.43 0.19 22.43
N PHE A 213 -0.92 0.11 21.21
CA PHE A 213 -1.70 0.37 20.02
C PHE A 213 -2.57 -0.82 19.71
N TYR A 214 -3.75 -0.56 19.15
CA TYR A 214 -4.66 -1.59 18.69
C TYR A 214 -5.35 -1.17 17.39
N HIS A 215 -5.88 -2.17 16.71
CA HIS A 215 -6.53 -2.08 15.42
C HIS A 215 -7.91 -2.77 15.48
N PHE A 216 -8.94 -2.27 14.78
CA PHE A 216 -10.22 -2.98 14.66
C PHE A 216 -10.32 -3.78 13.36
N LYS A 217 -10.94 -4.96 13.47
CA LYS A 217 -11.43 -5.75 12.32
C LYS A 217 -12.71 -5.16 11.69
N LYS A 218 -13.51 -4.38 12.44
CA LYS A 218 -14.76 -3.74 12.02
C LYS A 218 -15.25 -2.69 13.05
N GLN A 219 -15.88 -1.60 12.59
CA GLN A 219 -16.52 -0.60 13.46
C GLN A 219 -17.53 -1.26 14.42
N GLY A 220 -17.43 -0.93 15.72
CA GLY A 220 -18.29 -1.50 16.76
C GLY A 220 -17.96 -2.95 17.15
N SER A 221 -16.78 -3.48 16.83
CA SER A 221 -16.40 -4.82 17.27
C SER A 221 -16.02 -4.85 18.76
N VAL A 222 -16.28 -5.97 19.43
CA VAL A 222 -15.73 -6.29 20.77
C VAL A 222 -14.30 -6.84 20.70
N LEU A 223 -13.74 -6.99 19.50
CA LEU A 223 -12.42 -7.55 19.25
C LEU A 223 -11.43 -6.43 18.85
N LEU A 224 -10.46 -6.17 19.72
CA LEU A 224 -9.31 -5.31 19.46
C LEU A 224 -8.16 -6.21 18.97
N THR A 225 -7.76 -6.10 17.71
CA THR A 225 -6.77 -6.98 17.08
C THR A 225 -5.40 -6.30 16.99
N ASN A 226 -4.36 -7.10 16.78
CA ASN A 226 -2.98 -6.66 16.56
C ASN A 226 -2.49 -5.71 17.67
N ILE A 227 -2.65 -6.14 18.93
CA ILE A 227 -2.16 -5.36 20.07
C ILE A 227 -0.64 -5.29 20.02
N ARG A 228 -0.09 -4.07 19.95
CA ARG A 228 1.35 -3.81 19.90
C ARG A 228 1.75 -2.86 21.01
N SER A 229 2.92 -3.05 21.62
CA SER A 229 3.40 -2.11 22.63
C SER A 229 3.87 -0.80 21.98
N GLU A 230 3.66 0.32 22.66
CA GLU A 230 4.11 1.64 22.20
C GLU A 230 5.64 1.70 22.00
N ASP A 231 6.40 0.97 22.84
CA ASP A 231 7.86 0.89 22.75
C ASP A 231 8.37 -0.11 21.70
N LYS A 232 7.46 -0.72 20.93
CA LYS A 232 7.72 -1.74 19.90
C LYS A 232 8.46 -2.99 20.42
N LYS A 233 8.42 -3.26 21.74
CA LYS A 233 9.01 -4.47 22.32
C LYS A 233 7.98 -5.61 22.41
N PRO A 234 8.40 -6.87 22.19
CA PRO A 234 7.54 -8.03 22.44
C PRO A 234 7.07 -8.06 23.90
N PHE A 235 5.80 -8.41 24.11
CA PHE A 235 5.21 -8.47 25.44
C PHE A 235 4.28 -9.68 25.59
N ILE A 236 4.08 -10.07 26.85
CA ILE A 236 3.05 -11.02 27.28
C ILE A 236 2.42 -10.45 28.54
N ILE A 237 1.10 -10.28 28.54
CA ILE A 237 0.32 -9.85 29.70
C ILE A 237 -0.83 -10.80 29.94
N HIS A 238 -1.09 -11.11 31.21
CA HIS A 238 -2.25 -11.86 31.64
C HIS A 238 -3.26 -10.87 32.22
N ILE A 239 -4.47 -10.86 31.67
CA ILE A 239 -5.53 -9.94 32.09
C ILE A 239 -6.77 -10.72 32.49
N THR A 240 -7.52 -10.15 33.44
CA THR A 240 -8.76 -10.73 33.98
C THR A 240 -9.94 -9.83 33.62
N PRO A 241 -11.20 -10.29 33.78
CA PRO A 241 -12.38 -9.44 33.63
C PRO A 241 -12.42 -8.19 34.52
N PHE A 242 -11.53 -8.10 35.52
CA PHE A 242 -11.40 -6.93 36.40
C PHE A 242 -10.24 -6.01 36.01
N THR A 243 -9.43 -6.38 35.02
CA THR A 243 -8.32 -5.55 34.55
C THR A 243 -8.86 -4.38 33.71
N PRO A 244 -8.64 -3.12 34.12
CA PRO A 244 -9.15 -1.97 33.37
C PRO A 244 -8.34 -1.77 32.08
N ILE A 245 -9.06 -1.56 30.98
CA ILE A 245 -8.54 -1.17 29.67
C ILE A 245 -8.99 0.28 29.44
N ILE A 246 -8.04 1.20 29.47
CA ILE A 246 -8.34 2.64 29.39
C ILE A 246 -8.12 3.11 27.96
N LEU A 247 -9.17 3.62 27.30
CA LEU A 247 -9.03 4.24 25.99
C LEU A 247 -8.35 5.61 26.14
N LYS A 248 -7.15 5.73 25.59
CA LYS A 248 -6.34 6.96 25.64
C LYS A 248 -6.80 7.94 24.56
N PRO A 249 -6.56 9.25 24.77
CA PRO A 249 -7.01 10.27 23.83
C PRO A 249 -6.56 10.01 22.39
N THR A 250 -7.54 9.91 21.51
CA THR A 250 -7.38 9.64 20.07
C THR A 250 -8.31 10.58 19.29
N LEU A 251 -7.86 11.02 18.12
CA LEU A 251 -8.58 11.93 17.22
C LEU A 251 -8.79 11.25 15.87
N LYS A 252 -9.95 11.45 15.25
CA LYS A 252 -10.09 11.34 13.80
C LYS A 252 -10.06 12.74 13.20
N ILE A 253 -9.16 12.98 12.26
CA ILE A 253 -9.04 14.25 11.56
C ILE A 253 -9.45 14.01 10.12
N GLU A 254 -10.47 14.73 9.64
CA GLU A 254 -10.79 14.79 8.23
C GLU A 254 -10.37 16.14 7.67
N SER A 255 -9.67 16.14 6.54
CA SER A 255 -9.44 17.37 5.76
C SER A 255 -10.11 17.24 4.41
N LYS A 256 -10.85 18.26 4.01
CA LYS A 256 -11.54 18.35 2.73
C LYS A 256 -10.95 19.48 1.91
N GLY A 257 -10.14 19.16 0.91
CA GLY A 257 -9.70 20.13 -0.07
C GLY A 257 -10.76 20.33 -1.14
N THR A 258 -10.92 21.57 -1.60
CA THR A 258 -11.91 21.99 -2.59
C THR A 258 -11.26 22.92 -3.60
N ILE A 259 -11.44 22.66 -4.88
CA ILE A 259 -10.91 23.49 -5.96
C ILE A 259 -11.97 23.75 -7.03
N GLY A 260 -11.86 24.89 -7.70
CA GLY A 260 -12.66 25.25 -8.86
C GLY A 260 -13.87 26.16 -8.58
N SER A 261 -14.25 26.89 -9.62
CA SER A 261 -15.46 27.72 -9.73
C SER A 261 -15.74 27.92 -11.22
N PRO A 262 -16.92 27.55 -11.79
CA PRO A 262 -18.17 27.11 -11.15
C PRO A 262 -18.27 25.59 -10.86
N LEU A 263 -17.45 24.76 -11.50
CA LEU A 263 -17.36 23.33 -11.20
C LEU A 263 -16.45 23.14 -9.96
N LYS A 264 -17.05 22.80 -8.82
CA LYS A 264 -16.32 22.54 -7.57
C LYS A 264 -16.02 21.05 -7.46
N ILE A 265 -14.74 20.70 -7.38
CA ILE A 265 -14.29 19.34 -7.07
C ILE A 265 -13.71 19.35 -5.67
N SER A 266 -14.05 18.34 -4.87
CA SER A 266 -13.55 18.21 -3.51
C SER A 266 -13.14 16.78 -3.18
N LYS A 267 -12.02 16.63 -2.48
CA LYS A 267 -11.50 15.34 -2.00
C LYS A 267 -11.33 15.42 -0.48
N LYS A 268 -11.67 14.34 0.21
CA LYS A 268 -11.58 14.23 1.66
C LYS A 268 -10.58 13.14 2.03
N ILE A 269 -9.69 13.43 2.95
CA ILE A 269 -8.77 12.47 3.57
C ILE A 269 -9.06 12.37 5.06
N SER A 270 -8.84 11.20 5.66
CA SER A 270 -9.12 10.96 7.08
C SER A 270 -7.95 10.24 7.75
N TYR A 271 -7.52 10.74 8.91
CA TYR A 271 -6.44 10.15 9.71
C TYR A 271 -6.94 9.84 11.13
N PHE A 272 -6.50 8.72 11.69
CA PHE A 272 -6.75 8.36 13.09
C PHE A 272 -5.44 8.47 13.88
N ILE A 273 -5.41 9.39 14.85
CA ILE A 273 -4.18 9.80 15.51
C ILE A 273 -4.33 9.64 17.02
N PRO A 274 -3.57 8.74 17.64
CA PRO A 274 -3.44 8.67 19.08
C PRO A 274 -2.58 9.83 19.59
N ILE A 275 -2.98 10.45 20.70
CA ILE A 275 -2.21 11.51 21.35
C ILE A 275 -1.40 10.89 22.48
N THR A 276 -0.15 10.53 22.18
CA THR A 276 0.76 9.84 23.11
C THR A 276 1.39 10.80 24.14
N ASN A 277 1.51 12.09 23.82
CA ASN A 277 2.20 13.11 24.64
C ASN A 277 1.31 14.29 25.06
N LEU A 278 0.38 14.06 26.00
CA LEU A 278 -0.43 15.13 26.59
C LEU A 278 0.29 15.92 27.70
N ASN A 279 1.41 15.43 28.21
CA ASN A 279 2.09 15.93 29.42
C ASN A 279 3.56 16.37 29.20
N LEU A 280 3.92 16.95 28.05
CA LEU A 280 5.25 17.57 27.94
C LEU A 280 5.25 18.92 28.68
N SER A 281 5.47 18.85 29.99
CA SER A 281 6.08 19.92 30.77
C SER A 281 7.60 19.84 30.62
N GLU A 282 8.23 20.97 30.28
CA GLU A 282 9.60 21.33 30.62
C GLU A 282 10.66 20.22 30.55
N GLU A 283 11.01 19.76 29.35
CA GLU A 283 12.41 19.40 29.03
C GLU A 283 12.52 19.16 27.53
N GLY A 284 13.36 19.97 26.88
CA GLY A 284 13.63 19.88 25.46
C GLY A 284 14.28 18.55 25.12
N SER A 285 13.47 17.57 24.75
CA SER A 285 13.92 16.40 24.00
C SER A 285 13.52 16.59 22.54
N THR A 286 14.53 16.70 21.69
CA THR A 286 14.48 16.66 20.23
C THR A 286 14.11 15.25 19.75
N GLN A 287 12.93 14.78 20.13
CA GLN A 287 12.26 13.69 19.42
C GLN A 287 11.02 14.24 18.74
N THR A 288 11.21 14.59 17.47
CA THR A 288 10.13 14.70 16.49
C THR A 288 9.48 13.33 16.35
N ILE A 289 8.55 13.01 17.25
CA ILE A 289 7.67 11.86 17.09
C ILE A 289 6.67 12.26 16.00
N PRO A 290 6.69 11.61 14.82
CA PRO A 290 5.73 11.93 13.78
C PRO A 290 4.31 11.68 14.28
N LEU A 291 3.49 12.74 14.30
CA LEU A 291 2.04 12.58 14.26
C LEU A 291 1.74 11.82 12.96
N SER A 292 1.29 10.57 13.08
CA SER A 292 1.24 9.53 12.04
C SER A 292 2.59 8.83 11.77
N ASP A 293 2.84 7.78 12.57
CA ASP A 293 3.45 6.50 12.15
C ASP A 293 2.33 5.65 11.50
N GLU A 294 1.58 6.17 10.51
CA GLU A 294 0.81 5.23 9.68
C GLU A 294 1.83 4.36 8.95
N PRO A 295 1.89 3.03 9.21
CA PRO A 295 2.65 2.12 8.37
C PRO A 295 1.94 2.08 7.03
N GLY A 296 2.32 2.99 6.14
CA GLY A 296 1.98 2.93 4.73
C GLY A 296 2.60 1.69 4.12
N GLY A 297 1.87 0.59 4.16
CA GLY A 297 1.86 -0.37 3.07
C GLY A 297 3.12 -1.14 2.69
N GLN A 298 3.92 -1.53 3.69
CA GLN A 298 5.13 -2.30 3.50
C GLN A 298 5.05 -3.64 4.23
N ASP A 299 5.42 -4.74 3.57
CA ASP A 299 5.65 -6.04 4.19
C ASP A 299 7.16 -6.33 4.23
N THR A 300 7.72 -6.31 5.44
CA THR A 300 9.14 -6.61 5.69
C THR A 300 9.40 -8.10 5.89
N PHE A 301 8.40 -8.95 5.65
CA PHE A 301 8.42 -10.40 5.86
C PHE A 301 8.75 -10.85 7.30
N GLN A 302 8.70 -9.92 8.27
CA GLN A 302 8.82 -10.26 9.69
C GLN A 302 7.65 -11.12 10.19
N ASP A 303 6.50 -10.97 9.53
CA ASP A 303 5.26 -11.74 9.71
C ASP A 303 4.73 -12.17 8.34
N LEU A 304 4.60 -13.48 8.11
CA LEU A 304 4.04 -14.03 6.86
C LEU A 304 2.51 -14.16 6.89
N SER A 305 1.83 -13.50 7.83
CA SER A 305 0.36 -13.53 7.92
C SER A 305 -0.35 -13.12 6.64
N ASN A 306 0.27 -12.29 5.78
CA ASN A 306 -0.23 -11.89 4.47
C ASN A 306 0.04 -12.88 3.33
N TRP A 307 0.80 -13.95 3.60
CA TRP A 307 1.27 -14.88 2.59
C TRP A 307 0.78 -16.30 2.86
N ASN A 308 0.45 -17.03 1.80
CA ASN A 308 0.09 -18.43 1.89
C ASN A 308 1.36 -19.29 1.80
N THR A 309 1.80 -19.79 2.95
CA THR A 309 2.84 -20.81 3.04
C THR A 309 2.20 -22.18 2.79
N ILE A 310 2.23 -22.67 1.55
CA ILE A 310 1.65 -23.98 1.24
C ILE A 310 2.51 -25.06 1.91
N GLY A 311 1.90 -25.83 2.83
CA GLY A 311 2.52 -26.99 3.46
C GLY A 311 2.85 -28.07 2.43
N GLY A 312 4.13 -28.41 2.31
CA GLY A 312 4.61 -29.52 1.49
C GLY A 312 5.93 -29.18 0.80
N SER A 313 7.06 -29.62 1.37
CA SER A 313 8.42 -29.55 0.78
C SER A 313 8.99 -28.17 0.43
N GLN A 314 8.22 -27.10 0.52
CA GLN A 314 8.70 -25.72 0.41
C GLN A 314 9.16 -25.25 1.80
N TYR A 315 10.46 -25.34 2.07
CA TYR A 315 11.03 -24.70 3.25
C TYR A 315 11.14 -23.21 2.95
N VAL A 316 10.14 -22.45 3.38
CA VAL A 316 10.27 -21.01 3.62
C VAL A 316 10.88 -20.89 5.01
N ASP A 317 12.19 -20.71 5.08
CA ASP A 317 12.83 -20.45 6.37
C ASP A 317 12.59 -18.98 6.74
N VAL A 318 11.71 -18.77 7.72
CA VAL A 318 11.45 -17.46 8.36
C VAL A 318 12.40 -17.24 9.55
N THR A 319 13.34 -18.16 9.74
CA THR A 319 14.04 -18.40 11.00
C THR A 319 15.49 -18.80 10.77
N THR A 320 16.23 -18.07 9.93
CA THR A 320 17.67 -17.97 10.14
C THR A 320 18.15 -16.57 9.83
N SER A 321 18.78 -15.99 10.85
CA SER A 321 19.75 -14.93 10.70
C SER A 321 20.71 -15.29 9.57
N ILE A 322 20.61 -14.61 8.42
CA ILE A 322 21.77 -14.50 7.53
C ILE A 322 22.76 -13.66 8.35
N GLY A 323 23.70 -14.35 8.99
CA GLY A 323 24.52 -13.82 10.08
C GLY A 323 25.39 -12.67 9.62
N THR A 324 24.88 -11.45 9.66
CA THR A 324 25.73 -10.27 9.54
C THR A 324 26.90 -10.50 10.48
N SER A 325 28.13 -10.29 10.01
CA SER A 325 29.33 -10.25 10.87
C SER A 325 29.22 -9.18 11.99
N HIS A 326 28.05 -8.54 12.14
CA HIS A 326 27.74 -7.38 12.97
C HIS A 326 26.44 -7.51 13.80
N GLY A 327 25.94 -8.73 14.04
CA GLY A 327 25.12 -9.03 15.23
C GLY A 327 23.68 -8.50 15.28
N GLN A 328 23.03 -8.21 14.14
CA GLN A 328 21.57 -8.00 14.10
C GLN A 328 20.94 -8.82 12.97
N THR A 329 19.81 -9.45 13.28
CA THR A 329 19.15 -10.51 12.50
C THR A 329 17.86 -9.97 11.88
N ASP A 330 17.93 -9.49 10.64
CA ASP A 330 16.72 -9.16 9.88
C ASP A 330 16.13 -10.46 9.28
N LYS A 331 14.81 -10.64 9.43
CA LYS A 331 14.10 -11.80 8.86
C LYS A 331 13.91 -11.58 7.37
N VAL A 332 14.30 -12.57 6.57
CA VAL A 332 14.11 -12.59 5.12
C VAL A 332 13.34 -13.84 4.74
N VAL A 333 12.61 -13.81 3.62
CA VAL A 333 12.10 -15.05 3.02
C VAL A 333 13.17 -15.60 2.11
N SER A 334 13.74 -16.74 2.50
CA SER A 334 14.66 -17.48 1.64
C SER A 334 14.04 -18.79 1.17
N PHE A 335 14.20 -19.08 -0.12
CA PHE A 335 13.82 -20.37 -0.70
C PHE A 335 15.03 -21.30 -0.71
N ILE A 336 14.92 -22.43 -0.02
CA ILE A 336 15.96 -23.44 0.12
C ILE A 336 15.40 -24.81 -0.26
N ASP A 337 16.16 -25.62 -0.99
CA ASP A 337 15.88 -27.04 -1.18
C ASP A 337 16.58 -27.86 -0.07
N PRO A 338 15.84 -28.45 0.88
CA PRO A 338 16.43 -29.27 1.94
C PRO A 338 16.93 -30.64 1.43
N ASN A 339 16.69 -31.00 0.16
CA ASN A 339 17.06 -32.30 -0.38
C ASN A 339 17.66 -32.21 -1.81
N PRO A 340 18.97 -31.95 -1.94
CA PRO A 340 19.64 -31.44 -3.15
C PRO A 340 19.80 -32.46 -4.31
N TRP A 341 18.93 -33.46 -4.42
CA TRP A 341 19.00 -34.43 -5.53
C TRP A 341 18.68 -33.73 -6.87
N PRO A 342 19.51 -33.95 -7.92
CA PRO A 342 19.56 -33.13 -9.15
C PRO A 342 18.32 -33.22 -10.07
N TRP A 343 17.22 -33.84 -9.63
CA TRP A 343 16.05 -34.14 -10.47
C TRP A 343 14.76 -33.44 -10.02
N ARG A 344 14.78 -32.67 -8.92
CA ARG A 344 13.57 -31.99 -8.41
C ARG A 344 13.39 -30.62 -9.05
N LYS A 345 12.17 -30.37 -9.54
CA LYS A 345 11.75 -29.08 -10.09
C LYS A 345 11.59 -28.11 -8.93
N ASN A 346 12.61 -27.33 -8.65
CA ASN A 346 12.56 -26.28 -7.62
C ASN A 346 11.84 -25.07 -8.20
N ARG A 347 10.51 -25.12 -8.07
CA ARG A 347 9.59 -24.07 -8.47
C ARG A 347 8.79 -23.65 -7.26
N TYR A 348 9.14 -22.49 -6.72
CA TYR A 348 8.52 -21.95 -5.53
C TYR A 348 7.65 -20.76 -5.89
N PHE A 349 6.47 -20.72 -5.30
CA PHE A 349 5.55 -19.59 -5.36
C PHE A 349 5.09 -19.29 -3.94
N LEU A 350 5.34 -18.06 -3.48
CA LEU A 350 4.75 -17.53 -2.26
C LEU A 350 3.56 -16.66 -2.65
N LEU A 351 2.36 -17.17 -2.44
CA LEU A 351 1.14 -16.51 -2.90
C LEU A 351 0.72 -15.43 -1.90
N PHE A 352 0.39 -14.25 -2.39
CA PHE A 352 -0.20 -13.22 -1.58
C PHE A 352 -1.65 -13.58 -1.24
N LYS A 353 -2.08 -13.36 0.00
CA LYS A 353 -3.46 -13.64 0.41
C LYS A 353 -4.44 -12.63 -0.20
N PRO A 354 -5.71 -13.01 -0.38
CA PRO A 354 -6.74 -12.07 -0.77
C PRO A 354 -6.76 -10.84 0.12
N ASN A 355 -6.79 -9.68 -0.52
CA ASN A 355 -6.76 -8.40 0.14
C ASN A 355 -8.00 -7.57 -0.26
N SER A 356 -8.74 -7.10 0.75
CA SER A 356 -9.98 -6.34 0.55
C SER A 356 -9.76 -5.00 -0.14
N GLU A 357 -8.59 -4.37 -0.02
CA GLU A 357 -8.31 -3.09 -0.68
C GLU A 357 -8.16 -3.26 -2.19
N ILE A 358 -7.56 -4.36 -2.65
CA ILE A 358 -7.50 -4.69 -4.09
C ILE A 358 -8.91 -4.85 -4.65
N GLU A 359 -9.77 -5.59 -3.92
CA GLU A 359 -11.17 -5.79 -4.32
C GLU A 359 -11.97 -4.49 -4.28
N ASN A 360 -11.83 -3.68 -3.24
CA ASN A 360 -12.51 -2.39 -3.10
C ASN A 360 -12.10 -1.44 -4.23
N TYR A 361 -10.79 -1.32 -4.49
CA TYR A 361 -10.27 -0.51 -5.60
C TYR A 361 -10.88 -0.95 -6.92
N TRP A 362 -10.84 -2.25 -7.23
CA TRP A 362 -11.45 -2.78 -8.44
C TRP A 362 -12.96 -2.50 -8.53
N LYS A 363 -13.71 -2.63 -7.42
CA LYS A 363 -15.15 -2.30 -7.38
C LYS A 363 -15.42 -0.82 -7.66
N GLU A 364 -14.58 0.05 -7.12
CA GLU A 364 -14.73 1.51 -7.21
C GLU A 364 -14.28 2.08 -8.56
N HIS A 365 -13.45 1.36 -9.32
CA HIS A 365 -12.83 1.83 -10.58
C HIS A 365 -13.34 1.05 -11.80
N GLU A 366 -14.66 0.95 -11.96
CA GLU A 366 -15.29 0.34 -13.14
C GLU A 366 -14.83 -1.11 -13.44
N LYS A 367 -14.47 -1.85 -12.39
CA LYS A 367 -13.91 -3.20 -12.50
C LYS A 367 -12.58 -3.24 -13.25
N LEU A 368 -11.82 -2.15 -13.23
CA LEU A 368 -10.45 -2.07 -13.72
C LEU A 368 -9.50 -2.08 -12.53
N LEU A 369 -8.46 -2.89 -12.60
CA LEU A 369 -7.46 -2.98 -11.55
C LEU A 369 -6.11 -2.47 -12.04
N THR A 370 -5.66 -1.34 -11.51
CA THR A 370 -4.38 -0.73 -11.86
C THR A 370 -3.51 -0.67 -10.61
N TYR A 371 -2.24 -1.06 -10.70
CA TYR A 371 -1.31 -1.02 -9.57
C TYR A 371 0.16 -1.01 -9.98
N THR A 372 1.03 -0.69 -9.02
CA THR A 372 2.47 -0.93 -9.07
C THR A 372 2.87 -1.80 -7.88
N ALA A 373 3.56 -2.91 -8.12
CA ALA A 373 4.12 -3.77 -7.09
C ALA A 373 5.65 -3.67 -7.10
N GLN A 374 6.28 -3.66 -5.94
CA GLN A 374 7.72 -3.66 -5.74
C GLN A 374 8.13 -4.89 -4.94
N VAL A 375 9.26 -5.47 -5.29
CA VAL A 375 9.97 -6.41 -4.41
C VAL A 375 11.47 -6.11 -4.39
N LYS A 376 12.11 -6.31 -3.23
CA LYS A 376 13.58 -6.30 -3.10
C LYS A 376 14.14 -7.72 -3.01
N ILE A 377 15.12 -8.01 -3.84
CA ILE A 377 15.67 -9.36 -4.08
C ILE A 377 17.18 -9.35 -3.85
N GLY A 378 17.73 -10.47 -3.40
CA GLY A 378 19.18 -10.72 -3.39
C GLY A 378 19.50 -12.19 -3.63
N TRP A 379 20.67 -12.45 -4.20
CA TRP A 379 21.14 -13.78 -4.58
C TRP A 379 22.40 -14.16 -3.80
N GLY A 380 22.43 -15.39 -3.31
CA GLY A 380 23.59 -15.96 -2.65
C GLY A 380 24.81 -16.07 -3.59
N HIS A 381 25.99 -16.01 -2.99
CA HIS A 381 27.30 -15.92 -3.64
C HIS A 381 27.58 -16.99 -4.73
N HIS A 382 27.09 -18.23 -4.61
CA HIS A 382 27.37 -19.28 -5.60
C HIS A 382 26.21 -19.56 -6.57
N LEU A 383 25.19 -18.72 -6.57
CA LEU A 383 24.01 -18.95 -7.38
C LEU A 383 24.25 -18.64 -8.86
N ASN A 384 24.65 -19.67 -9.61
CA ASN A 384 25.00 -19.55 -11.04
C ASN A 384 23.78 -19.39 -11.97
N TYR A 385 22.63 -19.93 -11.57
CA TYR A 385 21.42 -19.92 -12.37
C TYR A 385 20.18 -19.80 -11.48
N ALA A 386 19.39 -18.77 -11.70
CA ALA A 386 18.13 -18.56 -11.02
C ALA A 386 17.19 -17.70 -11.86
N ALA A 387 15.90 -17.78 -11.55
CA ALA A 387 14.88 -16.86 -12.03
C ALA A 387 13.98 -16.44 -10.87
N THR A 388 13.95 -15.15 -10.55
CA THR A 388 13.33 -14.64 -9.31
C THR A 388 12.57 -13.35 -9.56
N GLY A 389 11.38 -13.21 -8.98
CA GLY A 389 10.63 -11.96 -9.10
C GLY A 389 9.18 -12.04 -8.63
N ILE A 390 8.33 -11.28 -9.31
CA ILE A 390 6.91 -11.08 -8.98
C ILE A 390 6.03 -11.76 -10.04
N CYS A 391 5.03 -12.50 -9.61
CA CYS A 391 3.88 -12.91 -10.40
C CYS A 391 2.71 -11.96 -10.17
N PHE A 392 1.94 -11.69 -11.22
CA PHE A 392 0.82 -10.75 -11.19
C PHE A 392 -0.32 -11.21 -12.12
N ARG A 393 -1.54 -10.72 -11.88
CA ARG A 393 -2.77 -11.31 -12.44
C ARG A 393 -2.90 -12.81 -12.12
N TRP A 394 -2.34 -13.21 -10.98
CA TRP A 394 -2.16 -14.61 -10.63
C TRP A 394 -3.46 -15.21 -10.08
N HIS A 395 -3.92 -16.31 -10.67
CA HIS A 395 -5.17 -16.97 -10.31
C HIS A 395 -5.10 -18.47 -10.56
N LYS A 396 -5.92 -19.23 -9.85
CA LYS A 396 -6.00 -20.68 -9.97
C LYS A 396 -6.71 -21.05 -11.27
N ALA A 397 -6.16 -22.03 -11.95
CA ALA A 397 -6.72 -22.65 -13.14
C ALA A 397 -6.80 -24.17 -12.96
N ALA A 398 -7.24 -24.90 -13.99
CA ALA A 398 -7.46 -26.35 -13.91
C ALA A 398 -6.20 -27.15 -13.53
N TYR A 399 -5.02 -26.67 -13.94
CA TYR A 399 -3.77 -27.42 -13.80
C TYR A 399 -2.83 -26.93 -12.70
N ASP A 400 -2.99 -25.69 -12.20
CA ASP A 400 -2.30 -25.09 -11.04
C ASP A 400 -2.71 -23.59 -10.95
N TYR A 401 -1.75 -22.66 -10.99
CA TYR A 401 -1.97 -21.22 -11.16
C TYR A 401 -1.49 -20.74 -12.54
N GLU A 402 -2.16 -19.71 -13.04
CA GLU A 402 -1.90 -19.02 -14.30
C GLU A 402 -1.83 -17.50 -14.10
N GLY A 403 -1.20 -16.82 -15.05
CA GLY A 403 -0.98 -15.37 -15.00
C GLY A 403 0.36 -14.98 -15.59
N TYR A 404 0.84 -13.81 -15.19
CA TYR A 404 2.12 -13.26 -15.65
C TYR A 404 3.18 -13.30 -14.55
N GLY A 405 4.44 -13.20 -14.95
CA GLY A 405 5.52 -12.90 -14.03
C GLY A 405 6.66 -12.11 -14.67
N ALA A 406 7.33 -11.30 -13.86
CA ALA A 406 8.54 -10.57 -14.23
C ALA A 406 9.71 -11.10 -13.40
N SER A 407 10.88 -11.31 -14.00
CA SER A 407 12.00 -11.96 -13.31
C SER A 407 13.34 -11.42 -13.72
N PHE A 408 14.24 -11.27 -12.74
CA PHE A 408 15.67 -11.42 -12.98
C PHE A 408 15.94 -12.89 -13.33
N ILE A 409 16.69 -13.15 -14.40
CA ILE A 409 16.99 -14.52 -14.82
C ILE A 409 18.42 -14.66 -15.34
N ILE A 410 19.08 -15.74 -14.93
CA ILE A 410 20.29 -16.29 -15.53
C ILE A 410 20.09 -17.77 -15.70
N TYR A 411 20.32 -18.28 -16.90
CA TYR A 411 20.05 -19.68 -17.21
C TYR A 411 21.17 -20.29 -18.05
N ASN A 412 21.22 -21.62 -18.04
CA ASN A 412 22.16 -22.41 -18.83
C ASN A 412 21.57 -22.75 -20.21
N ARG A 413 22.42 -22.74 -21.25
CA ARG A 413 22.04 -23.07 -22.63
C ARG A 413 21.57 -24.52 -22.80
N ARG A 414 22.01 -25.43 -21.93
CA ARG A 414 21.70 -26.87 -22.06
C ARG A 414 20.19 -27.12 -21.96
N SER A 415 19.70 -27.98 -22.85
CA SER A 415 18.31 -28.40 -22.87
C SER A 415 17.96 -29.25 -21.64
N ASN A 416 17.00 -28.73 -20.89
CA ASN A 416 16.22 -29.36 -19.83
C ASN A 416 16.96 -29.78 -18.53
N PHE A 417 16.51 -29.17 -17.44
CA PHE A 417 16.61 -29.58 -16.03
C PHE A 417 17.89 -29.28 -15.25
N SER A 418 19.04 -29.02 -15.86
CA SER A 418 20.27 -28.80 -15.07
C SER A 418 20.27 -27.55 -14.19
N ASP A 419 19.46 -26.54 -14.54
CA ASP A 419 19.39 -25.26 -13.82
C ASP A 419 18.07 -25.04 -13.08
N GLY A 420 17.14 -26.00 -13.10
CA GLY A 420 15.84 -25.87 -12.43
C GLY A 420 14.88 -24.82 -13.01
N ILE A 421 15.26 -24.12 -14.09
CA ILE A 421 14.45 -23.05 -14.70
C ILE A 421 13.63 -23.61 -15.87
N PRO A 422 12.30 -23.38 -15.94
CA PRO A 422 11.50 -23.89 -17.03
C PRO A 422 11.94 -23.36 -18.40
N MET A 423 12.02 -24.26 -19.39
CA MET A 423 12.54 -23.95 -20.74
C MET A 423 11.80 -22.77 -21.38
N GLY A 424 10.49 -22.69 -21.18
CA GLY A 424 9.65 -21.64 -21.76
C GLY A 424 9.99 -20.22 -21.29
N LEU A 425 10.69 -20.04 -20.16
CA LEU A 425 11.13 -18.72 -19.69
C LEU A 425 12.42 -18.26 -20.38
N LYS A 426 13.16 -19.14 -21.07
CA LYS A 426 14.51 -18.87 -21.56
C LYS A 426 14.46 -18.23 -22.95
N PRO A 427 14.74 -16.92 -23.10
CA PRO A 427 14.77 -16.31 -24.42
C PRO A 427 15.93 -16.88 -25.24
N PRO A 428 15.80 -17.13 -26.54
CA PRO A 428 16.85 -17.80 -27.33
C PRO A 428 18.15 -17.00 -27.36
N ASN A 429 19.29 -17.70 -27.33
CA ASN A 429 20.65 -17.13 -27.46
C ASN A 429 21.08 -16.12 -26.39
N GLN A 430 20.49 -16.16 -25.19
CA GLN A 430 20.83 -15.26 -24.07
C GLN A 430 21.34 -15.99 -22.82
N ALA A 431 21.84 -17.21 -22.98
CA ALA A 431 22.30 -18.02 -21.85
C ALA A 431 23.51 -17.37 -21.16
N LYS A 432 23.59 -17.54 -19.83
CA LYS A 432 24.63 -16.97 -18.95
C LYS A 432 24.70 -15.45 -18.90
N LYS A 433 23.63 -14.77 -19.31
CA LYS A 433 23.47 -13.33 -19.16
C LYS A 433 22.39 -13.05 -18.14
N LEU A 434 22.55 -11.99 -17.34
CA LEU A 434 21.49 -11.47 -16.50
C LEU A 434 20.47 -10.74 -17.38
N LEU A 435 19.22 -11.20 -17.33
CA LEU A 435 18.11 -10.62 -18.08
C LEU A 435 17.00 -10.21 -17.12
N ILE A 436 16.19 -9.24 -17.56
CA ILE A 436 14.80 -9.14 -17.14
C ILE A 436 13.94 -9.88 -18.15
N VAL A 437 13.07 -10.76 -17.68
CA VAL A 437 12.10 -11.47 -18.53
C VAL A 437 10.69 -11.27 -17.98
N LEU A 438 9.81 -10.76 -18.84
CA LEU A 438 8.36 -10.87 -18.69
C LEU A 438 7.91 -12.18 -19.31
N TRP A 439 7.13 -12.97 -18.59
CA TRP A 439 6.63 -14.27 -19.04
C TRP A 439 5.17 -14.47 -18.63
N LYS A 440 4.49 -15.40 -19.29
CA LYS A 440 3.18 -15.92 -18.88
C LYS A 440 3.22 -17.40 -18.56
N ARG A 441 2.29 -17.83 -17.71
CA ARG A 441 1.97 -19.23 -17.48
C ARG A 441 0.52 -19.47 -17.83
N GLU A 442 0.30 -20.41 -18.76
CA GLU A 442 -1.02 -20.78 -19.27
C GLU A 442 -1.06 -22.30 -19.48
N ASN A 443 -2.11 -22.97 -19.00
CA ASN A 443 -2.28 -24.42 -19.06
C ASN A 443 -1.06 -25.18 -18.53
N GLY A 444 -0.44 -24.64 -17.46
CA GLY A 444 0.78 -25.19 -16.86
C GLY A 444 2.08 -24.97 -17.64
N ASN A 445 2.02 -24.40 -18.85
CA ASN A 445 3.17 -24.09 -19.69
C ASN A 445 3.66 -22.67 -19.43
N PHE A 446 4.97 -22.48 -19.42
CA PHE A 446 5.59 -21.16 -19.33
C PHE A 446 5.97 -20.68 -20.73
N GLN A 447 5.87 -19.37 -20.95
CA GLN A 447 6.28 -18.73 -22.19
C GLN A 447 6.82 -17.33 -21.90
N TRP A 448 8.05 -17.05 -22.32
CA TRP A 448 8.60 -15.69 -22.29
C TRP A 448 7.84 -14.81 -23.29
N ILE A 449 7.50 -13.60 -22.86
CA ILE A 449 6.77 -12.59 -23.62
C ILE A 449 7.75 -11.54 -24.14
N ALA A 450 8.61 -11.05 -23.26
CA ALA A 450 9.58 -10.02 -23.58
C ALA A 450 10.82 -10.19 -22.71
N TYR A 451 11.99 -9.80 -23.22
CA TYR A 451 13.19 -9.72 -22.41
C TYR A 451 14.02 -8.47 -22.69
N LYS A 452 14.83 -8.11 -21.69
CA LYS A 452 15.88 -7.11 -21.77
C LYS A 452 17.17 -7.72 -21.22
N ASP A 453 18.27 -7.50 -21.94
CA ASP A 453 19.60 -7.92 -21.52
C ASP A 453 20.22 -6.84 -20.61
N ILE A 454 20.54 -7.20 -19.37
CA ILE A 454 21.05 -6.28 -18.33
C ILE A 454 22.39 -6.75 -17.75
N HIS A 455 23.07 -7.71 -18.40
CA HIS A 455 24.33 -8.31 -17.93
C HIS A 455 25.53 -7.37 -17.86
N ALA A 456 25.38 -6.13 -18.30
CA ALA A 456 26.40 -5.09 -18.22
C ALA A 456 25.92 -3.84 -17.46
N ASP A 457 24.73 -3.89 -16.86
CA ASP A 457 24.15 -2.78 -16.12
C ASP A 457 24.79 -2.72 -14.71
N ALA A 458 25.65 -1.72 -14.49
CA ALA A 458 26.39 -1.56 -13.25
C ALA A 458 25.51 -1.30 -12.03
N LYS A 459 24.24 -0.90 -12.20
CA LYS A 459 23.29 -0.73 -11.09
C LYS A 459 22.72 -2.06 -10.58
N MET A 460 23.04 -3.16 -11.27
CA MET A 460 22.49 -4.49 -11.01
C MET A 460 23.56 -5.54 -10.76
N ILE A 461 24.82 -5.21 -11.06
CA ILE A 461 25.95 -6.13 -11.01
C ILE A 461 26.89 -5.63 -9.92
N GLY A 462 26.95 -6.37 -8.80
CA GLY A 462 27.71 -5.95 -7.63
C GLY A 462 28.20 -7.12 -6.80
N SER A 463 29.09 -6.81 -5.85
CA SER A 463 29.65 -7.81 -4.94
C SER A 463 28.60 -8.24 -3.90
N SER A 464 27.96 -9.40 -4.10
CA SER A 464 27.21 -10.06 -3.02
C SER A 464 28.16 -10.48 -1.90
N TRP A 465 27.61 -10.68 -0.69
CA TRP A 465 28.18 -11.07 0.62
C TRP A 465 29.64 -11.60 0.74
N VAL A 466 30.20 -12.28 -0.27
CA VAL A 466 31.62 -12.65 -0.32
C VAL A 466 32.19 -12.65 -1.77
N SER A 467 32.05 -11.55 -2.53
CA SER A 467 32.85 -11.27 -3.76
C SER A 467 32.66 -12.15 -5.02
N SER A 468 31.43 -12.51 -5.42
CA SER A 468 31.21 -12.98 -6.80
C SER A 468 29.85 -12.68 -7.46
N GLY A 469 28.97 -11.89 -6.83
CA GLY A 469 27.55 -11.75 -7.19
C GLY A 469 27.24 -11.34 -8.64
N ILE A 470 26.24 -12.01 -9.24
CA ILE A 470 25.71 -11.67 -10.57
C ILE A 470 24.52 -10.70 -10.49
N LEU A 471 23.76 -10.74 -9.40
CA LEU A 471 22.72 -9.79 -9.05
C LEU A 471 23.09 -9.13 -7.72
N GLU A 472 23.03 -7.81 -7.66
CA GLU A 472 23.33 -7.05 -6.44
C GLU A 472 22.33 -7.32 -5.31
N ASP A 473 22.81 -7.32 -4.07
CA ASP A 473 21.96 -7.48 -2.89
C ASP A 473 20.97 -6.29 -2.78
N LEU A 474 19.70 -6.58 -2.46
CA LEU A 474 18.60 -5.59 -2.37
C LEU A 474 18.17 -4.94 -3.70
N SER A 475 18.53 -5.57 -4.82
CA SER A 475 18.00 -5.26 -6.16
C SER A 475 16.47 -5.09 -6.14
N SER A 476 15.99 -3.93 -6.59
CA SER A 476 14.56 -3.64 -6.64
C SER A 476 13.98 -4.01 -7.99
N LEU A 477 12.81 -4.64 -7.98
CA LEU A 477 12.00 -4.94 -9.16
C LEU A 477 10.59 -4.37 -8.97
N PHE A 478 10.16 -3.53 -9.91
CA PHE A 478 8.81 -2.99 -9.95
C PHE A 478 8.06 -3.55 -11.15
N VAL A 479 6.81 -3.93 -10.91
CA VAL A 479 5.85 -4.27 -11.97
C VAL A 479 4.68 -3.32 -11.86
N ARG A 480 4.46 -2.53 -12.89
CA ARG A 480 3.27 -1.71 -13.06
C ARG A 480 2.33 -2.38 -14.05
N VAL A 481 1.07 -2.48 -13.65
CA VAL A 481 -0.01 -3.02 -14.46
C VAL A 481 -1.11 -1.98 -14.51
N GLU A 482 -1.41 -1.49 -15.72
CA GLU A 482 -2.52 -0.58 -15.98
C GLU A 482 -3.57 -1.33 -16.79
N GLU A 483 -4.72 -1.60 -16.16
CA GLU A 483 -5.84 -2.22 -16.86
C GLU A 483 -6.76 -1.16 -17.43
N LYS A 484 -7.11 -1.31 -18.71
CA LYS A 484 -8.00 -0.37 -19.40
C LYS A 484 -8.86 -1.06 -20.44
N ARG A 485 -9.89 -0.37 -20.90
CA ARG A 485 -10.73 -0.82 -22.02
C ARG A 485 -10.27 -0.20 -23.33
N ILE A 486 -9.97 -1.03 -24.31
CA ILE A 486 -9.72 -0.62 -25.69
C ILE A 486 -10.73 -1.34 -26.56
N ASN A 487 -11.55 -0.59 -27.29
CA ASN A 487 -12.64 -1.15 -28.11
C ASN A 487 -13.57 -2.09 -27.30
N GLY A 488 -13.83 -1.75 -26.04
CA GLY A 488 -14.67 -2.54 -25.13
C GLY A 488 -13.99 -3.74 -24.47
N GLN A 489 -12.81 -4.17 -24.95
CA GLN A 489 -12.04 -5.27 -24.36
C GLN A 489 -11.06 -4.76 -23.30
N LYS A 490 -10.98 -5.46 -22.16
CA LYS A 490 -9.94 -5.19 -21.17
C LYS A 490 -8.58 -5.62 -21.72
N VAL A 491 -7.59 -4.77 -21.49
CA VAL A 491 -6.18 -5.05 -21.78
C VAL A 491 -5.34 -4.60 -20.59
N ASN A 492 -4.17 -5.21 -20.42
CA ASN A 492 -3.16 -4.78 -19.46
C ASN A 492 -2.00 -4.13 -20.20
N ASP A 493 -1.66 -2.90 -19.82
CA ASP A 493 -0.41 -2.24 -20.17
C ASP A 493 0.58 -2.44 -19.04
N ILE A 494 1.68 -3.13 -19.35
CA ILE A 494 2.69 -3.56 -18.37
C ILE A 494 3.96 -2.76 -18.57
N LYS A 495 4.49 -2.23 -17.47
CA LYS A 495 5.82 -1.59 -17.40
C LYS A 495 6.61 -2.25 -16.27
N ILE A 496 7.90 -2.50 -16.51
CA ILE A 496 8.79 -3.10 -15.52
C ILE A 496 9.96 -2.15 -15.29
N PHE A 497 10.26 -1.87 -14.04
CA PHE A 497 11.40 -1.05 -13.62
C PHE A 497 12.32 -1.89 -12.75
N TYR A 498 13.62 -1.65 -12.83
CA TYR A 498 14.59 -2.34 -11.99
C TYR A 498 15.73 -1.38 -11.64
N GLY A 499 16.45 -1.67 -10.56
CA GLY A 499 17.63 -0.88 -10.17
C GLY A 499 18.00 -1.11 -8.71
N ASP A 500 19.14 -0.53 -8.34
CA ASP A 500 19.52 -0.32 -6.96
C ASP A 500 19.71 1.19 -6.68
N ALA A 501 19.31 1.57 -5.47
CA ALA A 501 19.31 2.94 -4.99
C ALA A 501 20.62 3.35 -4.31
N SER A 502 21.69 2.57 -4.41
CA SER A 502 22.98 2.94 -3.85
C SER A 502 23.57 4.18 -4.53
N LEU A 503 24.33 4.96 -3.77
CA LEU A 503 25.06 6.13 -4.28
C LEU A 503 26.37 5.73 -4.97
N ASP A 504 26.87 4.53 -4.69
CA ASP A 504 28.11 4.00 -5.24
C ASP A 504 27.94 2.52 -5.60
N PRO A 505 27.73 2.18 -6.88
CA PRO A 505 27.66 0.79 -7.35
C PRO A 505 29.01 0.05 -7.30
N SER A 506 30.09 0.72 -6.90
CA SER A 506 31.45 0.15 -6.82
C SER A 506 31.92 -0.15 -5.39
N GLU A 507 31.18 0.26 -4.36
CA GLU A 507 31.53 -0.07 -2.98
C GLU A 507 31.24 -1.56 -2.68
N PRO A 508 32.17 -2.33 -2.08
CA PRO A 508 31.90 -3.72 -1.71
C PRO A 508 30.85 -3.76 -0.58
N HIS A 509 29.62 -4.14 -0.93
CA HIS A 509 28.42 -4.08 -0.09
C HIS A 509 28.33 -5.17 1.00
N ILE A 510 29.46 -5.73 1.44
CA ILE A 510 29.50 -6.77 2.47
C ILE A 510 29.03 -6.19 3.80
N GLY A 511 27.78 -6.50 4.19
CA GLY A 511 27.24 -6.17 5.50
C GLY A 511 26.57 -4.79 5.61
N ASP A 512 26.12 -4.23 4.49
CA ASP A 512 25.31 -3.01 4.53
C ASP A 512 23.96 -3.33 5.20
N LYS A 513 23.74 -2.79 6.41
CA LYS A 513 22.44 -2.91 7.08
C LYS A 513 21.42 -2.21 6.18
N LEU A 514 20.30 -2.87 5.88
CA LEU A 514 19.14 -2.36 5.12
C LEU A 514 18.73 -0.92 5.49
N TYR A 515 19.14 -0.45 6.66
CA TYR A 515 18.76 0.78 7.34
C TYR A 515 19.81 1.90 7.40
N ASN A 516 21.02 1.73 6.86
CA ASN A 516 22.03 2.80 6.89
C ASN A 516 22.10 3.60 5.58
N ASN A 517 21.76 2.98 4.45
CA ASN A 517 21.73 3.66 3.17
C ASN A 517 20.41 4.45 3.01
N THR A 518 20.50 5.77 3.15
CA THR A 518 19.34 6.67 3.15
C THR A 518 18.57 6.66 1.82
N ASN A 519 19.21 6.32 0.70
CA ASN A 519 18.54 6.24 -0.61
C ASN A 519 17.78 4.93 -0.79
N ARG A 520 18.36 3.79 -0.37
CA ARG A 520 17.66 2.49 -0.33
C ARG A 520 16.46 2.52 0.63
N LEU A 521 16.54 3.36 1.66
CA LEU A 521 15.43 3.69 2.54
C LEU A 521 14.43 4.67 1.91
N ALA A 522 14.85 5.62 1.07
CA ALA A 522 13.94 6.60 0.48
C ALA A 522 12.89 5.97 -0.46
N TYR A 523 13.14 4.77 -0.96
CA TYR A 523 12.16 3.94 -1.69
C TYR A 523 11.22 3.14 -0.81
N ASN A 524 11.37 3.23 0.51
CA ASN A 524 10.37 2.77 1.44
C ASN A 524 9.21 3.78 1.44
N PRO A 525 7.98 3.38 1.07
CA PRO A 525 6.82 4.27 1.07
C PRO A 525 6.53 4.90 2.44
N THR A 526 7.06 4.35 3.55
CA THR A 526 6.95 4.90 4.91
C THR A 526 8.07 5.85 5.35
N PHE A 527 9.24 5.85 4.68
CA PHE A 527 10.47 6.50 5.19
C PHE A 527 10.71 7.92 4.64
N SER A 528 9.71 8.55 4.04
CA SER A 528 9.82 9.84 3.30
C SER A 528 10.17 11.10 4.13
N LYS A 529 10.72 10.95 5.35
CA LYS A 529 10.92 12.06 6.30
C LYS A 529 12.39 12.46 6.56
N ILE A 530 13.42 11.79 6.02
CA ILE A 530 14.82 12.07 6.42
C ILE A 530 15.80 12.29 5.24
N SER A 531 15.52 11.86 4.01
CA SER A 531 16.44 12.08 2.88
C SER A 531 16.39 13.52 2.35
N LYS A 532 17.56 14.15 2.14
CA LYS A 532 17.69 15.50 1.56
C LYS A 532 17.22 15.59 0.08
N GLY A 533 16.97 14.46 -0.57
CA GLY A 533 16.27 14.37 -1.85
C GLY A 533 15.04 13.47 -1.70
N LYS A 534 13.86 13.97 -2.07
CA LYS A 534 12.63 13.16 -2.16
C LYS A 534 12.80 12.18 -3.31
N ILE A 535 13.15 10.94 -2.99
CA ILE A 535 13.17 9.86 -3.94
C ILE A 535 11.79 9.17 -3.84
N LEU A 536 11.11 9.02 -4.98
CA LEU A 536 9.72 8.54 -5.07
C LEU A 536 9.70 7.26 -5.92
N TRP A 537 8.68 6.42 -5.78
CA TRP A 537 8.43 5.33 -6.73
C TRP A 537 8.35 5.86 -8.17
N PRO A 538 8.67 5.05 -9.20
CA PRO A 538 8.52 5.43 -10.61
C PRO A 538 7.25 6.25 -10.84
N LEU A 539 7.34 7.43 -11.44
CA LEU A 539 6.15 8.25 -11.73
C LEU A 539 5.30 7.56 -12.79
N TRP A 540 3.99 7.78 -12.75
CA TRP A 540 3.07 7.28 -13.79
C TRP A 540 3.32 7.95 -15.13
N ASP A 541 3.49 9.27 -15.11
CA ASP A 541 3.98 10.05 -16.22
C ASP A 541 5.51 10.05 -16.22
N LEU A 542 6.09 9.18 -17.04
CA LEU A 542 7.54 9.05 -17.17
C LEU A 542 8.19 10.28 -17.82
N SER A 543 7.41 11.14 -18.50
CA SER A 543 7.96 12.41 -19.03
C SER A 543 8.38 13.38 -17.92
N LYS A 544 7.85 13.19 -16.70
CA LYS A 544 8.17 13.97 -15.51
C LYS A 544 9.23 13.29 -14.63
N TRP A 545 9.73 12.12 -15.04
CA TRP A 545 10.78 11.39 -14.33
C TRP A 545 12.13 12.05 -14.62
N GLU A 546 12.60 12.86 -13.68
CA GLU A 546 13.89 13.54 -13.81
C GLU A 546 15.04 12.53 -13.71
N GLN A 547 15.92 12.62 -14.69
CA GLN A 547 16.97 11.64 -14.93
C GLN A 547 18.03 11.60 -13.82
N ASP A 548 18.36 12.74 -13.23
CA ASP A 548 19.26 12.89 -12.07
C ASP A 548 18.68 12.34 -10.76
N LYS A 549 17.42 11.91 -10.79
CA LYS A 549 16.71 11.23 -9.69
C LYS A 549 16.33 9.78 -10.07
N ASP A 550 16.86 9.29 -11.19
CA ASP A 550 16.57 7.95 -11.70
C ASP A 550 17.49 6.88 -11.11
N PHE A 551 17.11 6.36 -9.94
CA PHE A 551 17.74 5.16 -9.39
C PHE A 551 17.06 3.86 -9.86
N PHE A 552 16.08 3.93 -10.78
CA PHE A 552 15.43 2.76 -11.38
C PHE A 552 15.44 2.84 -12.90
N THR A 553 16.46 2.25 -13.50
CA THR A 553 16.61 2.22 -14.95
C THR A 553 15.45 1.46 -15.60
N LEU A 554 14.54 2.20 -16.21
CA LEU A 554 13.67 1.65 -17.25
C LEU A 554 14.51 1.32 -18.50
N VAL A 555 15.52 2.14 -18.77
CA VAL A 555 16.20 2.30 -20.05
C VAL A 555 17.57 2.91 -19.75
N ASP A 556 18.66 2.14 -19.72
CA ASP A 556 19.76 2.22 -20.70
C ASP A 556 20.99 1.53 -20.07
N ASN A 557 21.97 1.15 -20.88
CA ASN A 557 23.23 0.52 -20.48
C ASN A 557 24.35 1.57 -20.52
N VAL A 558 24.48 2.41 -19.48
CA VAL A 558 25.49 3.50 -19.46
C VAL A 558 26.36 3.41 -18.22
N PRO A 559 27.70 3.63 -18.36
CA PRO A 559 28.59 3.73 -17.22
C PRO A 559 28.15 4.80 -16.21
N VAL A 560 28.38 4.53 -14.93
CA VAL A 560 28.02 5.33 -13.74
C VAL A 560 28.34 6.84 -13.88
N SER A 561 29.27 7.22 -14.74
CA SER A 561 29.70 8.61 -14.96
C SER A 561 28.81 9.44 -15.91
N ILE A 562 27.86 8.83 -16.64
CA ILE A 562 27.01 9.56 -17.60
C ILE A 562 25.57 9.10 -17.39
N ASN A 563 24.74 10.03 -16.94
CA ASN A 563 23.32 9.81 -16.90
C ASN A 563 22.81 9.86 -18.37
N PRO A 564 22.13 8.84 -18.92
CA PRO A 564 21.71 8.81 -20.32
C PRO A 564 20.46 9.61 -20.69
N GLN A 565 20.59 10.43 -21.74
CA GLN A 565 19.45 11.00 -22.47
C GLN A 565 18.84 9.93 -23.39
N PRO A 566 17.52 9.70 -23.37
CA PRO A 566 16.88 8.74 -24.27
C PRO A 566 17.02 9.17 -25.73
N THR A 567 17.67 8.34 -26.57
CA THR A 567 17.60 8.54 -28.03
C THR A 567 16.31 7.92 -28.59
N PRO A 568 15.51 8.65 -29.40
CA PRO A 568 14.19 8.22 -29.89
C PRO A 568 14.12 6.98 -30.80
N SER A 569 15.15 6.13 -30.90
CA SER A 569 15.29 5.14 -31.99
C SER A 569 15.64 3.71 -31.57
N GLN A 570 15.54 3.33 -30.29
CA GLN A 570 15.80 1.95 -29.85
C GLN A 570 14.60 1.36 -29.10
N SER A 571 14.08 0.22 -29.59
CA SER A 571 13.15 -0.62 -28.84
C SER A 571 13.94 -1.45 -27.81
N TYR A 572 13.68 -1.26 -26.52
CA TYR A 572 14.48 -1.84 -25.43
C TYR A 572 14.06 -3.26 -25.05
N TRP A 573 12.81 -3.62 -25.35
CA TRP A 573 12.29 -4.97 -25.17
C TRP A 573 12.40 -5.76 -26.47
N VAL A 574 12.98 -6.95 -26.37
CA VAL A 574 12.85 -7.95 -27.43
C VAL A 574 11.58 -8.74 -27.14
N ILE A 575 10.56 -8.57 -28.00
CA ILE A 575 9.26 -9.23 -27.88
C ILE A 575 9.30 -10.61 -28.54
N ASN A 576 8.66 -11.58 -27.91
CA ASN A 576 8.35 -12.86 -28.52
C ASN A 576 7.18 -12.68 -29.51
N PRO A 577 7.40 -12.88 -30.82
CA PRO A 577 6.34 -12.69 -31.82
C PRO A 577 5.15 -13.66 -31.64
N TYR A 578 5.34 -14.76 -30.90
CA TYR A 578 4.30 -15.75 -30.64
C TYR A 578 3.59 -15.56 -29.29
N SER A 579 3.86 -14.48 -28.55
CA SER A 579 3.27 -14.25 -27.23
C SER A 579 1.84 -13.68 -27.27
N GLY A 580 1.46 -13.06 -28.38
CA GLY A 580 0.25 -12.23 -28.49
C GLY A 580 0.40 -10.83 -27.88
N ALA A 581 1.59 -10.48 -27.35
CA ALA A 581 1.87 -9.16 -26.82
C ALA A 581 2.31 -8.18 -27.91
N SER A 582 2.08 -6.89 -27.67
CA SER A 582 2.56 -5.79 -28.52
C SER A 582 3.34 -4.77 -27.70
N LEU A 583 4.48 -4.32 -28.25
CA LEU A 583 5.21 -3.19 -27.71
C LEU A 583 4.58 -1.90 -28.26
N LEU A 584 4.23 -0.97 -27.39
CA LEU A 584 3.64 0.31 -27.80
C LEU A 584 4.71 1.26 -28.36
N SER A 585 4.25 2.36 -28.96
CA SER A 585 5.10 3.37 -29.60
C SER A 585 6.06 4.08 -28.65
N ASP A 586 5.85 3.98 -27.34
CA ASP A 586 6.77 4.49 -26.32
C ASP A 586 8.02 3.60 -26.14
N GLY A 587 8.05 2.41 -26.75
CA GLY A 587 9.19 1.48 -26.70
C GLY A 587 9.39 0.78 -25.36
N ILE A 588 8.47 1.00 -24.40
CA ILE A 588 8.62 0.57 -23.00
C ILE A 588 7.39 -0.17 -22.45
N THR A 589 6.20 0.15 -22.97
CA THR A 589 4.95 -0.43 -22.50
C THR A 589 4.60 -1.66 -23.32
N ILE A 590 4.42 -2.78 -22.63
CA ILE A 590 4.02 -4.05 -23.24
C ILE A 590 2.53 -4.23 -23.00
N ARG A 591 1.73 -4.27 -24.06
CA ARG A 591 0.29 -4.52 -24.01
C ARG A 591 -0.01 -6.00 -24.22
N VAL A 592 -0.85 -6.54 -23.34
CA VAL A 592 -1.39 -7.91 -23.39
C VAL A 592 -2.89 -7.91 -23.15
N SER A 593 -3.61 -8.88 -23.72
CA SER A 593 -5.06 -9.05 -23.59
C SER A 593 -5.47 -10.22 -22.69
N ASP A 594 -4.54 -11.13 -22.36
CA ASP A 594 -4.84 -12.30 -21.55
C ASP A 594 -4.82 -11.94 -20.05
N PHE A 595 -5.38 -12.82 -19.20
CA PHE A 595 -5.37 -12.72 -17.74
C PHE A 595 -5.79 -11.34 -17.20
N ILE A 596 -7.04 -10.97 -17.49
CA ILE A 596 -7.69 -9.72 -17.03
C ILE A 596 -8.41 -9.90 -15.69
N SER A 597 -8.72 -8.79 -15.02
CA SER A 597 -9.60 -8.76 -13.84
C SER A 597 -11.02 -9.24 -14.20
N PRO A 598 -11.78 -9.82 -13.25
CA PRO A 598 -13.11 -10.32 -13.52
C PRO A 598 -14.04 -9.22 -14.06
N GLU A 599 -14.99 -9.62 -14.90
CA GLU A 599 -16.11 -8.76 -15.31
C GLU A 599 -17.34 -8.91 -14.39
N GLY A 600 -17.35 -9.93 -13.51
CA GLY A 600 -18.47 -10.21 -12.60
C GLY A 600 -18.53 -9.30 -11.36
N ASP A 601 -19.41 -9.64 -10.43
CA ASP A 601 -19.64 -8.85 -9.21
C ASP A 601 -18.60 -9.09 -8.10
N SER A 602 -17.90 -10.23 -8.15
CA SER A 602 -16.91 -10.64 -7.16
C SER A 602 -15.50 -10.65 -7.76
N PHE A 603 -14.54 -10.05 -7.05
CA PHE A 603 -13.13 -10.09 -7.46
C PHE A 603 -12.50 -11.44 -7.09
N TYR A 604 -12.70 -11.85 -5.83
CA TYR A 604 -12.32 -13.16 -5.34
C TYR A 604 -13.50 -14.12 -5.51
N PRO A 605 -13.32 -15.28 -6.15
CA PRO A 605 -14.31 -16.35 -6.09
C PRO A 605 -14.51 -16.84 -4.65
N GLN A 606 -15.53 -17.68 -4.39
CA GLN A 606 -15.87 -18.13 -3.02
C GLN A 606 -14.72 -18.78 -2.23
N ASN A 607 -13.65 -19.20 -2.89
CA ASN A 607 -12.46 -19.77 -2.28
C ASN A 607 -11.28 -18.79 -2.34
N GLU A 608 -10.74 -18.44 -1.17
CA GLU A 608 -9.65 -17.47 -0.98
C GLU A 608 -8.33 -17.84 -1.70
N PHE A 609 -8.18 -19.08 -2.17
CA PHE A 609 -7.00 -19.54 -2.93
C PHE A 609 -7.16 -19.44 -4.45
N GLU A 610 -8.30 -18.97 -4.97
CA GLU A 610 -8.54 -18.97 -6.43
C GLU A 610 -7.98 -17.74 -7.15
N ARG A 611 -7.69 -16.64 -6.45
CA ARG A 611 -7.13 -15.44 -7.07
C ARG A 611 -6.25 -14.66 -6.09
N PRO A 612 -5.00 -15.08 -5.84
CA PRO A 612 -4.06 -14.31 -5.02
C PRO A 612 -3.70 -12.94 -5.63
N GLU A 613 -3.90 -12.77 -6.95
CA GLU A 613 -3.53 -11.61 -7.76
C GLU A 613 -2.02 -11.38 -7.87
N ILE A 614 -1.28 -11.47 -6.76
CA ILE A 614 0.17 -11.35 -6.67
C ILE A 614 0.78 -12.62 -6.06
N ALA A 615 1.96 -13.00 -6.54
CA ALA A 615 2.83 -13.94 -5.85
C ALA A 615 4.29 -13.56 -6.02
N LEU A 616 5.18 -14.12 -5.21
CA LEU A 616 6.61 -14.09 -5.44
C LEU A 616 7.05 -15.46 -5.92
N HIS A 617 8.04 -15.52 -6.81
CA HIS A 617 8.51 -16.80 -7.32
C HIS A 617 10.02 -16.90 -7.36
N CYS A 618 10.46 -18.15 -7.29
CA CYS A 618 11.86 -18.52 -7.47
C CYS A 618 11.96 -19.85 -8.23
N PHE A 619 12.79 -19.86 -9.27
CA PHE A 619 13.21 -21.03 -10.02
C PHE A 619 14.73 -21.11 -10.01
N GLY A 620 15.31 -22.30 -9.94
CA GLY A 620 16.76 -22.44 -9.92
C GLY A 620 17.23 -23.74 -9.31
N TYR A 621 18.54 -23.98 -9.34
CA TYR A 621 19.18 -24.98 -8.49
C TYR A 621 19.58 -24.31 -7.18
N LEU A 622 18.94 -24.68 -6.07
CA LEU A 622 18.99 -23.98 -4.77
C LEU A 622 19.31 -24.95 -3.62
N PRO A 623 20.48 -25.62 -3.62
CA PRO A 623 20.82 -26.67 -2.64
C PRO A 623 21.00 -26.14 -1.21
N GLY A 624 20.93 -24.82 -0.99
CA GLY A 624 20.69 -24.23 0.32
C GLY A 624 21.83 -23.45 0.95
N TYR A 625 21.60 -23.02 2.19
CA TYR A 625 22.41 -22.03 2.91
C TYR A 625 23.89 -22.41 3.08
N TRP A 626 24.18 -23.69 3.30
CA TRP A 626 25.55 -24.20 3.47
C TRP A 626 26.44 -24.00 2.24
N PHE A 627 25.82 -23.89 1.06
CA PHE A 627 26.51 -23.66 -0.21
C PHE A 627 26.48 -22.20 -0.65
N GLN A 628 25.80 -21.33 0.10
CA GLN A 628 25.53 -19.94 -0.28
C GLN A 628 24.79 -19.82 -1.63
N GLU A 629 23.97 -20.82 -1.98
CA GLU A 629 23.17 -20.90 -3.21
C GLU A 629 21.68 -20.75 -2.86
N PHE A 630 21.24 -19.51 -2.62
CA PHE A 630 19.88 -19.17 -2.20
C PHE A 630 19.39 -17.88 -2.85
N VAL A 631 18.07 -17.68 -2.81
CA VAL A 631 17.40 -16.44 -3.19
C VAL A 631 16.68 -15.91 -1.96
N SER A 632 16.79 -14.60 -1.74
CA SER A 632 16.11 -13.92 -0.64
C SER A 632 15.22 -12.79 -1.13
N PHE A 633 14.07 -12.64 -0.47
CA PHE A 633 13.17 -11.50 -0.58
C PHE A 633 13.23 -10.70 0.73
N PHE A 634 13.46 -9.40 0.60
CA PHE A 634 13.73 -8.52 1.74
C PHE A 634 12.58 -7.56 2.05
N ASP A 635 11.83 -7.16 1.02
CA ASP A 635 10.77 -6.16 1.14
C ASP A 635 9.76 -6.34 0.00
N PHE A 636 8.48 -6.14 0.30
CA PHE A 636 7.41 -6.12 -0.69
C PHE A 636 6.43 -4.98 -0.40
N ALA A 637 6.00 -4.32 -1.47
CA ALA A 637 5.00 -3.27 -1.40
C ALA A 637 4.13 -3.29 -2.66
N ILE A 638 2.88 -2.84 -2.53
CA ILE A 638 1.99 -2.57 -3.65
C ILE A 638 1.36 -1.19 -3.46
N ALA A 639 1.05 -0.53 -4.57
CA ALA A 639 0.34 0.74 -4.63
C ALA A 639 -0.75 0.64 -5.70
N LEU A 640 -2.01 0.92 -5.35
CA LEU A 640 -3.14 0.86 -6.29
C LEU A 640 -3.40 2.22 -6.94
N GLY A 641 -3.75 2.15 -8.22
CA GLY A 641 -4.19 3.26 -9.06
C GLY A 641 -3.10 3.99 -9.82
N ALA A 642 -3.51 4.64 -10.90
CA ALA A 642 -2.70 5.54 -11.72
C ALA A 642 -2.90 6.97 -11.23
N ASP A 643 -1.82 7.61 -10.80
CA ASP A 643 -1.81 9.04 -10.51
C ASP A 643 -0.74 9.70 -11.38
N SER A 644 -1.17 10.28 -12.50
CA SER A 644 -0.29 10.84 -13.53
C SER A 644 0.36 12.16 -13.12
N GLU A 645 -0.06 12.81 -12.03
CA GLU A 645 0.57 14.08 -11.64
C GLU A 645 0.82 14.27 -10.15
N THR A 646 0.40 13.35 -9.27
CA THR A 646 0.75 13.45 -7.86
C THR A 646 1.81 12.48 -7.39
N ASN A 647 2.82 13.03 -6.71
CA ASN A 647 3.77 12.29 -5.89
C ASN A 647 3.09 11.54 -4.72
N ILE A 648 1.77 11.39 -4.73
CA ILE A 648 0.97 10.63 -3.79
C ILE A 648 0.35 9.50 -4.59
N GLN A 649 1.08 8.39 -4.66
CA GLN A 649 0.40 7.12 -4.81
C GLN A 649 -0.67 7.05 -3.71
N ASN A 650 -1.91 6.69 -4.06
CA ASN A 650 -2.72 6.02 -3.06
C ASN A 650 -1.92 4.76 -2.73
N ILE A 651 -1.07 4.81 -1.69
CA ILE A 651 -0.36 3.65 -1.20
C ILE A 651 -1.47 2.74 -0.71
N ALA A 652 -1.92 1.88 -1.59
CA ALA A 652 -2.75 0.76 -1.29
C ALA A 652 -1.79 -0.40 -1.43
N PHE A 653 -1.12 -0.82 -0.37
CA PHE A 653 -1.61 -1.02 0.99
C PHE A 653 -1.88 0.23 1.86
N GLY A 654 -3.17 0.46 2.13
CA GLY A 654 -3.55 0.87 3.47
C GLY A 654 -2.99 -0.16 4.44
N THR A 655 -2.78 0.24 5.69
CA THR A 655 -2.75 -0.72 6.79
C THR A 655 -3.90 -1.71 6.64
N VAL A 656 -3.62 -2.91 6.14
CA VAL A 656 -4.57 -4.01 6.05
C VAL A 656 -4.04 -5.10 6.98
N TYR A 657 -4.41 -4.88 8.24
CA TYR A 657 -4.79 -5.82 9.29
C TYR A 657 -4.39 -7.29 9.18
#